data_AF-A0A7C4U9E0-F1
#
_entry.id   AF-A0A7C4U9E0-F1
#
_cell.length_a   1.000
_cell.length_b   1.000
_cell.length_c   1.000
_cell.angle_alpha   90.00
_cell.angle_beta   90.00
_cell.angle_gamma   90.00
#
_symmetry.space_group_name_H-M   'P 1'
#
loop_
_entity.id
_entity.type
_entity.pdbx_description
1 polymer ?
#
loop_
_entity_poly.entity_id
_entity_poly.type
_entity_poly.pdbx_seq_one_letter_code
_entity_poly.pdbx_strand_id
1 'polypeptide(L)'
;MEGSSNNTIGGKSAAERNFMFGNTRDGVFIGPDFTNPLVPIFSNGNIIQGNSIGVNASGQNAGNGNTGVYIDGGSNNLIGGTLHDTANKLEQGNIIANSGKNGVAVVMDNGPANGNQILGNNIFGNALLGIDLNSNLGLVDFNDSKDVDTGANNLQNFPIIDFAEAGLVSSLVSGKFNSTPNRNFRLEFFADTAANPGGTPPGYGQGKQYLGFTQVTTDANGDAIYSFFAPVSLGASGVVSATATDLVTFETSEFAESKVVQVAVGKIEGFKFEDQNGNAIRDPGEPGLPGWVIELEVADSAGNFDGKVDAKATTDATGRYEFATLTDGKYKLAEVLQTGWVQTVGPNPNPVQITGGATVSNADFGNFKTVKVFGVKFEDKNGNAIRDPGEGPIAGVVINLIDAKTNATFATTKTDLSGNYAFTGLYIGKYGKADTGFYRIREVVPAGYLQTTPNPADFQITSGKDVGPLDFGNKKTGGGGGGAGNNIIVVGSDAGRRAEVKGYSAQSGSQLFSLLPYGGFTGGVRVAKGDVNGDGTLDIITGAGAGGGPHIRVFNGGDVSQELHGFMAFATTMTKGVYVASGDVNKDGFADIIVGTGSGVVTRVKVFDGQTLIELFDFTPYNPFFQGGVTVAAGDVNGDGYADIITGAGPGGGPHVRVFDGSQFGQGTGFVPTELWGFMAHNPVYKTGVFVSSGNIDNDGRADIVTGIASASVYVPSVRVWGGGTKTMLYQFNAFTDTNSSLPSSLWVGDSRYVAPIRVGVIDFNGDGIDDVATAPGRGKPARVRVYDGVVANPRTRLFDTVPFDPTATGSSFLGGVFVG
;
A
#
# COMPACT_ATOMS: atom_id res chain seq x y z
N MET A 1 16.89 74.28 -27.49
CA MET A 1 16.07 74.38 -28.71
C MET A 1 15.27 75.66 -28.57
N GLU A 2 15.69 76.71 -29.26
CA GLU A 2 15.05 78.02 -29.22
C GLU A 2 14.47 78.30 -30.61
N GLY A 3 13.19 78.65 -30.68
CA GLY A 3 12.48 78.89 -31.95
C GLY A 3 12.45 77.72 -32.94
N SER A 4 12.69 76.50 -32.47
CA SER A 4 12.91 75.32 -33.32
C SER A 4 11.82 74.27 -33.06
N SER A 5 11.05 73.94 -34.09
CA SER A 5 9.91 73.02 -34.02
C SER A 5 10.16 71.72 -34.78
N ASN A 6 9.47 70.63 -34.40
CA ASN A 6 9.49 69.33 -35.07
C ASN A 6 10.86 68.63 -35.12
N ASN A 7 11.70 68.85 -34.11
CA ASN A 7 13.00 68.18 -33.99
C ASN A 7 12.89 66.88 -33.20
N THR A 8 13.89 66.01 -33.32
CA THR A 8 14.01 64.80 -32.49
C THR A 8 15.39 64.76 -31.83
N ILE A 9 15.42 64.62 -30.50
CA ILE A 9 16.61 64.34 -29.71
C ILE A 9 16.49 62.89 -29.22
N GLY A 10 17.44 62.06 -29.66
CA GLY A 10 17.45 60.62 -29.39
C GLY A 10 16.72 59.81 -30.44
N GLY A 11 16.17 58.67 -30.06
CA GLY A 11 15.57 57.73 -31.02
C GLY A 11 14.84 56.58 -30.36
N LYS A 12 14.49 55.58 -31.17
CA LYS A 12 13.68 54.42 -30.77
C LYS A 12 14.52 53.18 -30.51
N SER A 13 15.85 53.30 -30.52
CA SER A 13 16.80 52.21 -30.30
C SER A 13 17.90 52.61 -29.33
N ALA A 14 18.52 51.65 -28.64
CA ALA A 14 19.64 51.92 -27.74
C ALA A 14 20.84 52.60 -28.44
N ALA A 15 21.00 52.41 -29.75
CA ALA A 15 22.08 53.02 -30.54
C ALA A 15 21.88 54.53 -30.78
N GLU A 16 20.65 55.02 -30.68
CA GLU A 16 20.29 56.44 -30.86
C GLU A 16 20.28 57.21 -29.54
N ARG A 17 20.62 56.55 -28.42
CA ARG A 17 20.59 57.13 -27.08
C ARG A 17 21.69 58.18 -26.90
N ASN A 18 21.28 59.40 -26.60
CA ASN A 18 22.21 60.44 -26.13
C ASN A 18 22.40 60.36 -24.61
N PHE A 19 23.58 60.74 -24.14
CA PHE A 19 23.89 60.91 -22.71
C PHE A 19 24.13 62.39 -22.43
N MET A 20 23.25 63.01 -21.64
CA MET A 20 23.24 64.45 -21.36
C MET A 20 23.33 64.71 -19.86
N PHE A 21 24.56 64.89 -19.36
CA PHE A 21 24.86 65.01 -17.94
C PHE A 21 26.02 65.98 -17.69
N GLY A 22 26.17 66.45 -16.46
CA GLY A 22 27.23 67.37 -16.03
C GLY A 22 27.03 68.81 -16.49
N ASN A 23 25.86 69.16 -17.03
CA ASN A 23 25.57 70.54 -17.42
C ASN A 23 25.38 71.41 -16.19
N THR A 24 25.82 72.67 -16.25
CA THR A 24 25.64 73.64 -15.15
C THR A 24 24.19 74.13 -15.02
N ARG A 25 23.38 73.95 -16.06
CA ARG A 25 21.94 74.27 -16.09
C ARG A 25 21.14 73.00 -16.40
N ASP A 26 20.38 73.03 -17.50
CA ASP A 26 19.39 72.03 -17.85
C ASP A 26 20.01 70.95 -18.74
N GLY A 27 19.48 69.73 -18.70
CA GLY A 27 19.91 68.66 -19.61
C GLY A 27 19.46 68.96 -21.04
N VAL A 28 18.18 69.30 -21.21
CA VAL A 28 17.59 69.82 -22.45
C VAL A 28 16.71 71.02 -22.14
N PHE A 29 16.90 72.11 -22.88
CA PHE A 29 16.04 73.30 -22.81
C PHE A 29 15.22 73.46 -24.10
N ILE A 30 13.92 73.68 -23.96
CA ILE A 30 12.97 74.04 -25.02
C ILE A 30 12.37 75.39 -24.66
N GLY A 31 12.56 76.39 -25.50
CA GLY A 31 11.97 77.71 -25.27
C GLY A 31 11.80 78.52 -26.54
N PRO A 32 11.27 79.75 -26.42
CA PRO A 32 11.14 80.64 -27.56
C PRO A 32 12.49 81.19 -28.01
N ASP A 33 12.57 81.51 -29.29
CA ASP A 33 13.61 82.40 -29.80
C ASP A 33 13.14 83.85 -29.65
N PHE A 34 13.95 84.65 -28.95
CA PHE A 34 13.73 86.08 -28.72
C PHE A 34 14.53 87.00 -29.66
N THR A 35 15.12 86.47 -30.73
CA THR A 35 15.76 87.29 -31.78
C THR A 35 14.83 88.40 -32.30
N ASN A 36 13.52 88.18 -32.27
CA ASN A 36 12.51 89.24 -32.34
C ASN A 36 11.56 89.20 -31.13
N PRO A 37 11.71 90.10 -30.14
CA PRO A 37 10.90 90.09 -28.92
C PRO A 37 9.43 90.48 -29.14
N LEU A 38 9.06 91.03 -30.31
CA LEU A 38 7.67 91.36 -30.65
C LEU A 38 6.91 90.17 -31.25
N VAL A 39 7.63 89.15 -31.75
CA VAL A 39 7.05 87.93 -32.33
C VAL A 39 7.90 86.74 -31.91
N PRO A 40 7.80 86.28 -30.65
CA PRO A 40 8.53 85.10 -30.19
C PRO A 40 8.17 83.89 -31.05
N ILE A 41 9.20 83.13 -31.46
CA ILE A 41 8.99 81.87 -32.19
C ILE A 41 9.03 80.75 -31.17
N PHE A 42 7.93 80.03 -30.98
CA PHE A 42 7.85 78.92 -30.02
C PHE A 42 8.40 77.61 -30.60
N SER A 43 8.99 76.81 -29.73
CA SER A 43 9.55 75.49 -30.06
C SER A 43 8.50 74.40 -29.83
N ASN A 44 7.71 74.09 -30.86
CA ASN A 44 6.57 73.18 -30.79
C ASN A 44 6.88 71.81 -31.44
N GLY A 45 6.16 70.77 -31.04
CA GLY A 45 6.20 69.48 -31.77
C GLY A 45 7.53 68.73 -31.69
N ASN A 46 8.42 69.08 -30.77
CA ASN A 46 9.72 68.40 -30.63
C ASN A 46 9.57 67.08 -29.87
N ILE A 47 10.43 66.13 -30.17
CA ILE A 47 10.46 64.80 -29.55
C ILE A 47 11.79 64.62 -28.83
N ILE A 48 11.75 64.29 -27.54
CA ILE A 48 12.92 63.89 -26.75
C ILE A 48 12.64 62.47 -26.31
N GLN A 49 13.28 61.47 -26.92
CA GLN A 49 12.96 60.04 -26.68
C GLN A 49 14.22 59.18 -26.60
N GLY A 50 14.20 58.14 -25.75
CA GLY A 50 15.27 57.14 -25.66
C GLY A 50 16.60 57.63 -25.09
N ASN A 51 16.66 58.82 -24.48
CA ASN A 51 17.90 59.42 -23.96
C ASN A 51 18.18 59.05 -22.50
N SER A 52 19.42 59.28 -22.07
CA SER A 52 19.83 59.26 -20.66
C SER A 52 20.28 60.66 -20.23
N ILE A 53 19.51 61.28 -19.34
CA ILE A 53 19.66 62.67 -18.90
C ILE A 53 19.99 62.66 -17.40
N GLY A 54 21.17 63.16 -17.04
CA GLY A 54 21.68 63.20 -15.67
C GLY A 54 22.28 61.86 -15.16
N VAL A 55 22.46 60.89 -16.05
CA VAL A 55 23.16 59.63 -15.79
C VAL A 55 24.21 59.42 -16.89
N ASN A 56 25.40 58.94 -16.53
CA ASN A 56 26.46 58.69 -17.51
C ASN A 56 26.34 57.30 -18.18
N ALA A 57 27.21 57.03 -19.16
CA ALA A 57 27.21 55.76 -19.90
C ALA A 57 27.46 54.50 -19.04
N SER A 58 28.05 54.66 -17.86
CA SER A 58 28.24 53.58 -16.88
C SER A 58 27.09 53.43 -15.88
N GLY A 59 26.03 54.23 -16.01
CA GLY A 59 24.90 54.24 -15.08
C GLY A 59 25.15 55.02 -13.78
N GLN A 60 26.27 55.74 -13.67
CA GLN A 60 26.58 56.53 -12.49
C GLN A 60 25.87 57.88 -12.51
N ASN A 61 25.50 58.35 -11.32
CA ASN A 61 24.94 59.68 -11.13
C ASN A 61 25.97 60.75 -11.52
N ALA A 62 25.58 61.60 -12.48
CA ALA A 62 26.34 62.79 -12.86
C ALA A 62 25.49 64.07 -12.89
N GLY A 63 24.16 63.93 -12.90
CA GLY A 63 23.17 64.99 -12.74
C GLY A 63 23.23 66.11 -13.78
N ASN A 64 22.37 67.11 -13.62
CA ASN A 64 22.45 68.42 -14.26
C ASN A 64 22.14 69.49 -13.20
N GLY A 65 22.69 70.69 -13.32
CA GLY A 65 22.62 71.73 -12.27
C GLY A 65 21.21 72.24 -11.97
N ASN A 66 20.31 72.25 -12.96
CA ASN A 66 18.90 72.65 -12.82
C ASN A 66 17.96 71.47 -13.15
N THR A 67 17.16 71.57 -14.22
CA THR A 67 16.12 70.60 -14.57
C THR A 67 16.65 69.63 -15.63
N GLY A 68 16.20 68.37 -15.61
CA GLY A 68 16.56 67.41 -16.65
C GLY A 68 16.09 67.86 -18.03
N VAL A 69 14.79 68.07 -18.19
CA VAL A 69 14.18 68.69 -19.39
C VAL A 69 13.33 69.88 -18.99
N TYR A 70 13.68 71.07 -19.46
CA TYR A 70 12.97 72.31 -19.16
C TYR A 70 12.29 72.86 -20.41
N ILE A 71 10.97 72.95 -20.37
CA ILE A 71 10.12 73.57 -21.39
C ILE A 71 9.59 74.88 -20.82
N ASP A 72 9.95 75.99 -21.45
CA ASP A 72 9.50 77.32 -21.07
C ASP A 72 8.93 78.01 -22.32
N GLY A 73 7.62 77.89 -22.52
CA GLY A 73 6.97 78.28 -23.77
C GLY A 73 7.30 77.32 -24.93
N GLY A 74 6.31 76.50 -25.31
CA GLY A 74 6.39 75.50 -26.35
C GLY A 74 5.33 74.41 -26.14
N SER A 75 4.51 74.17 -27.15
CA SER A 75 3.37 73.25 -27.10
C SER A 75 3.59 71.98 -27.93
N ASN A 76 2.83 70.94 -27.61
CA ASN A 76 2.81 69.68 -28.35
C ASN A 76 4.17 68.95 -28.43
N ASN A 77 5.06 69.16 -27.46
CA ASN A 77 6.31 68.42 -27.38
C ASN A 77 6.07 67.05 -26.73
N LEU A 78 6.82 66.02 -27.16
CA LEU A 78 6.80 64.69 -26.58
C LEU A 78 8.11 64.42 -25.86
N ILE A 79 8.03 64.18 -24.55
CA ILE A 79 9.11 63.67 -23.72
C ILE A 79 8.83 62.19 -23.48
N GLY A 80 9.63 61.31 -24.08
CA GLY A 80 9.52 59.86 -24.00
C GLY A 80 8.77 59.26 -25.19
N GLY A 81 7.92 58.27 -24.96
CA GLY A 81 7.19 57.59 -26.03
C GLY A 81 6.23 56.48 -25.56
N THR A 82 5.47 55.92 -26.51
CA THR A 82 4.33 55.02 -26.22
C THR A 82 4.62 53.52 -26.30
N LEU A 83 5.73 53.09 -26.91
CA LEU A 83 6.14 51.67 -26.93
C LEU A 83 6.95 51.31 -25.68
N HIS A 84 6.39 50.40 -24.88
CA HIS A 84 7.06 49.72 -23.77
C HIS A 84 6.69 48.24 -23.83
N ASP A 85 7.65 47.37 -24.15
CA ASP A 85 7.49 45.91 -24.09
C ASP A 85 8.11 45.39 -22.79
N THR A 86 7.43 44.43 -22.16
CA THR A 86 7.73 43.77 -20.88
C THR A 86 9.05 43.01 -20.83
N ALA A 87 9.80 42.98 -21.94
CA ALA A 87 11.11 42.33 -22.08
C ALA A 87 12.31 43.30 -21.98
N ASN A 88 12.22 44.36 -21.16
CA ASN A 88 13.34 45.27 -20.86
C ASN A 88 13.95 46.03 -22.07
N LYS A 89 13.18 46.27 -23.13
CA LYS A 89 13.62 47.13 -24.25
C LYS A 89 13.13 48.57 -24.03
N LEU A 90 13.79 49.26 -23.11
CA LEU A 90 13.69 50.71 -22.88
C LEU A 90 14.28 51.48 -24.07
N GLU A 91 13.57 51.52 -25.18
CA GLU A 91 14.11 52.19 -26.37
C GLU A 91 13.42 53.50 -26.72
N GLN A 92 12.25 53.83 -26.16
CA GLN A 92 11.57 55.13 -26.39
C GLN A 92 11.46 56.03 -25.15
N GLY A 93 11.34 55.47 -23.95
CA GLY A 93 11.37 56.24 -22.71
C GLY A 93 12.74 56.83 -22.42
N ASN A 94 12.78 58.06 -21.87
CA ASN A 94 14.04 58.61 -21.36
C ASN A 94 14.30 58.12 -19.92
N ILE A 95 15.57 58.05 -19.56
CA ILE A 95 16.01 58.06 -18.15
C ILE A 95 16.32 59.51 -17.81
N ILE A 96 15.61 60.10 -16.84
CA ILE A 96 15.80 61.49 -16.43
C ILE A 96 16.02 61.52 -14.92
N ALA A 97 17.26 61.67 -14.48
CA ALA A 97 17.57 61.48 -13.08
C ALA A 97 18.62 62.43 -12.51
N ASN A 98 18.58 62.60 -11.20
CA ASN A 98 19.59 63.33 -10.42
C ASN A 98 19.77 64.80 -10.82
N SER A 99 18.71 65.44 -11.30
CA SER A 99 18.73 66.87 -11.61
C SER A 99 18.71 67.69 -10.32
N GLY A 100 19.40 68.83 -10.30
CA GLY A 100 19.46 69.75 -9.15
C GLY A 100 18.13 70.43 -8.81
N LYS A 101 17.14 70.33 -9.70
CA LYS A 101 15.73 70.74 -9.50
C LYS A 101 14.78 69.59 -9.89
N ASN A 102 13.90 69.80 -10.86
CA ASN A 102 12.92 68.83 -11.31
C ASN A 102 13.49 67.87 -12.37
N GLY A 103 12.85 66.72 -12.57
CA GLY A 103 13.15 65.86 -13.71
C GLY A 103 12.74 66.52 -15.02
N VAL A 104 11.47 66.84 -15.15
CA VAL A 104 10.88 67.60 -16.25
C VAL A 104 10.15 68.81 -15.64
N ALA A 105 10.32 69.99 -16.22
CA ALA A 105 9.50 71.16 -15.86
C ALA A 105 8.91 71.76 -17.12
N VAL A 106 7.62 72.06 -17.10
CA VAL A 106 6.87 72.71 -18.16
C VAL A 106 6.27 73.98 -17.59
N VAL A 107 6.68 75.13 -18.08
CA VAL A 107 6.23 76.44 -17.58
C VAL A 107 5.78 77.34 -18.71
N MET A 108 4.97 78.33 -18.36
CA MET A 108 4.42 79.32 -19.30
C MET A 108 5.03 80.71 -19.16
N ASP A 109 6.20 80.84 -18.52
CA ASP A 109 6.82 82.15 -18.25
C ASP A 109 7.01 82.96 -19.53
N ASN A 110 7.39 82.26 -20.61
CA ASN A 110 7.71 82.89 -21.88
C ASN A 110 6.80 82.48 -23.06
N GLY A 111 5.69 81.77 -22.83
CA GLY A 111 4.75 81.42 -23.90
C GLY A 111 3.77 80.28 -23.56
N PRO A 112 2.87 79.90 -24.49
CA PRO A 112 1.95 78.78 -24.29
C PRO A 112 2.73 77.46 -24.19
N ALA A 113 2.33 76.58 -23.27
CA ALA A 113 2.98 75.29 -23.04
C ALA A 113 1.97 74.15 -22.83
N ASN A 114 1.03 74.02 -23.77
CA ASN A 114 -0.06 73.03 -23.72
C ASN A 114 0.22 71.81 -24.59
N GLY A 115 -0.42 70.69 -24.26
CA GLY A 115 -0.31 69.43 -25.02
C GLY A 115 1.06 68.78 -24.99
N ASN A 116 1.88 69.10 -23.99
CA ASN A 116 3.19 68.49 -23.82
C ASN A 116 3.03 67.11 -23.17
N GLN A 117 3.32 66.06 -23.93
CA GLN A 117 3.21 64.65 -23.49
C GLN A 117 4.47 64.24 -22.74
N ILE A 118 4.32 63.63 -21.57
CA ILE A 118 5.45 63.09 -20.81
C ILE A 118 5.16 61.61 -20.54
N LEU A 119 5.53 60.76 -21.49
CA LEU A 119 5.09 59.36 -21.55
C LEU A 119 6.24 58.37 -21.38
N GLY A 120 6.07 57.42 -20.47
CA GLY A 120 6.94 56.25 -20.34
C GLY A 120 8.38 56.57 -19.97
N ASN A 121 8.63 57.66 -19.23
CA ASN A 121 9.98 58.05 -18.78
C ASN A 121 10.28 57.48 -17.40
N ASN A 122 11.50 57.01 -17.18
CA ASN A 122 12.00 56.71 -15.85
C ASN A 122 12.59 58.01 -15.26
N ILE A 123 11.82 58.68 -14.42
CA ILE A 123 12.18 59.97 -13.82
C ILE A 123 12.43 59.75 -12.33
N PHE A 124 13.65 59.95 -11.81
CA PHE A 124 13.94 59.64 -10.40
C PHE A 124 15.16 60.37 -9.82
N GLY A 125 15.26 60.44 -8.49
CA GLY A 125 16.42 61.00 -7.79
C GLY A 125 16.66 62.49 -8.00
N ASN A 126 15.69 63.21 -8.58
CA ASN A 126 15.77 64.67 -8.75
C ASN A 126 15.52 65.37 -7.40
N ALA A 127 16.09 66.57 -7.21
CA ALA A 127 16.03 67.26 -5.92
C ALA A 127 14.64 67.81 -5.55
N LEU A 128 13.79 68.05 -6.56
CA LEU A 128 12.40 68.54 -6.40
C LEU A 128 11.41 67.51 -6.96
N LEU A 129 10.48 67.89 -7.85
CA LEU A 129 9.45 67.01 -8.41
C LEU A 129 9.98 66.22 -9.62
N GLY A 130 9.31 65.12 -9.93
CA GLY A 130 9.59 64.37 -11.17
C GLY A 130 9.15 65.15 -12.40
N ILE A 131 7.91 65.63 -12.37
CA ILE A 131 7.30 66.51 -13.37
C ILE A 131 6.74 67.70 -12.59
N ASP A 132 6.97 68.89 -13.10
CA ASP A 132 6.51 70.15 -12.52
C ASP A 132 5.83 70.98 -13.62
N LEU A 133 4.59 71.42 -13.38
CA LEU A 133 3.80 72.21 -14.33
C LEU A 133 3.72 73.71 -13.94
N ASN A 134 4.45 74.11 -12.90
CA ASN A 134 4.38 75.45 -12.33
C ASN A 134 5.68 76.24 -12.50
N SER A 135 5.55 77.55 -12.68
CA SER A 135 6.69 78.48 -12.66
C SER A 135 7.36 78.56 -11.27
N ASN A 136 6.63 78.26 -10.20
CA ASN A 136 7.15 78.15 -8.84
C ASN A 136 7.76 76.76 -8.59
N LEU A 137 8.91 76.52 -9.22
CA LEU A 137 9.51 75.18 -9.29
C LEU A 137 9.58 74.46 -7.93
N GLY A 138 9.03 73.24 -7.90
CA GLY A 138 9.01 72.33 -6.76
C GLY A 138 7.72 72.38 -5.94
N LEU A 139 6.70 73.13 -6.35
CA LEU A 139 5.38 73.12 -5.75
C LEU A 139 4.44 72.18 -6.51
N VAL A 140 3.70 71.35 -5.78
CA VAL A 140 2.71 70.45 -6.36
C VAL A 140 1.44 71.21 -6.71
N ASP A 141 0.93 71.01 -7.92
CA ASP A 141 -0.35 71.52 -8.36
C ASP A 141 -1.45 70.50 -8.02
N PHE A 142 -2.18 70.74 -6.91
CA PHE A 142 -3.16 69.78 -6.39
C PHE A 142 -4.41 69.65 -7.27
N ASN A 143 -4.94 68.43 -7.32
CA ASN A 143 -6.18 68.16 -8.03
C ASN A 143 -7.35 69.06 -7.62
N ASP A 144 -8.08 69.56 -8.61
CA ASP A 144 -9.34 70.27 -8.46
C ASP A 144 -10.52 69.46 -9.05
N SER A 145 -11.74 69.97 -8.95
CA SER A 145 -12.90 69.28 -9.50
C SER A 145 -13.03 69.57 -10.99
N LYS A 146 -12.93 68.52 -11.82
CA LYS A 146 -13.13 68.53 -13.29
C LYS A 146 -12.01 69.19 -14.09
N ASP A 147 -10.86 69.45 -13.48
CA ASP A 147 -9.70 70.01 -14.17
C ASP A 147 -10.01 71.37 -14.80
N VAL A 148 -10.44 72.33 -13.97
CA VAL A 148 -10.82 73.67 -14.44
C VAL A 148 -9.66 74.67 -14.39
N ASP A 149 -8.51 74.23 -13.90
CA ASP A 149 -7.31 75.04 -13.79
C ASP A 149 -6.71 75.41 -15.16
N THR A 150 -5.87 76.45 -15.14
CA THR A 150 -5.18 76.96 -16.33
C THR A 150 -3.70 77.12 -16.03
N GLY A 151 -2.84 76.73 -16.96
CA GLY A 151 -1.39 76.75 -16.78
C GLY A 151 -0.72 75.82 -17.78
N ALA A 152 0.56 75.51 -17.58
CA ALA A 152 1.23 74.52 -18.41
C ALA A 152 0.47 73.19 -18.35
N ASN A 153 0.16 72.62 -19.52
CA ASN A 153 -0.71 71.45 -19.63
C ASN A 153 -2.05 71.58 -18.87
N ASN A 154 -2.59 72.79 -18.75
CA ASN A 154 -3.77 73.13 -17.94
C ASN A 154 -3.69 72.65 -16.47
N LEU A 155 -2.49 72.41 -15.94
CA LEU A 155 -2.30 71.84 -14.59
C LEU A 155 -3.05 70.51 -14.39
N GLN A 156 -3.12 69.71 -15.47
CA GLN A 156 -3.81 68.43 -15.54
C GLN A 156 -3.76 67.64 -14.21
N ASN A 157 -4.94 67.28 -13.69
CA ASN A 157 -5.06 66.46 -12.48
C ASN A 157 -4.33 65.12 -12.63
N PHE A 158 -3.75 64.63 -11.53
CA PHE A 158 -3.09 63.32 -11.44
C PHE A 158 -4.00 62.25 -10.79
N PRO A 159 -3.71 60.95 -10.98
CA PRO A 159 -4.46 59.86 -10.32
C PRO A 159 -4.30 59.86 -8.80
N ILE A 160 -5.33 59.47 -8.05
CA ILE A 160 -5.23 59.19 -6.61
C ILE A 160 -5.13 57.68 -6.43
N ILE A 161 -4.09 57.20 -5.74
CA ILE A 161 -3.87 55.77 -5.48
C ILE A 161 -4.41 55.41 -4.09
N ASP A 162 -5.55 54.72 -4.06
CA ASP A 162 -6.19 54.29 -2.81
C ASP A 162 -5.44 53.09 -2.20
N PHE A 163 -4.99 52.16 -3.05
CA PHE A 163 -4.45 50.87 -2.65
C PHE A 163 -3.37 50.36 -3.62
N ALA A 164 -2.29 49.78 -3.06
CA ALA A 164 -1.23 49.11 -3.80
C ALA A 164 -0.78 47.87 -3.03
N GLU A 165 -0.84 46.70 -3.64
CA GLU A 165 -0.55 45.41 -3.00
C GLU A 165 0.33 44.51 -3.88
N ALA A 166 1.40 44.01 -3.31
CA ALA A 166 2.30 43.06 -3.94
C ALA A 166 1.70 41.65 -3.94
N GLY A 167 1.62 41.03 -5.12
CA GLY A 167 1.40 39.59 -5.30
C GLY A 167 2.67 38.88 -5.78
N LEU A 168 2.60 37.58 -6.06
CA LEU A 168 3.76 36.76 -6.50
C LEU A 168 4.37 37.19 -7.83
N VAL A 169 3.48 37.38 -8.80
CA VAL A 169 3.82 37.52 -10.21
C VAL A 169 3.33 38.85 -10.76
N SER A 170 2.33 39.43 -10.13
CA SER A 170 1.75 40.73 -10.45
C SER A 170 1.36 41.45 -9.17
N SER A 171 1.25 42.78 -9.24
CA SER A 171 0.81 43.63 -8.12
C SER A 171 -0.42 44.41 -8.53
N LEU A 172 -1.38 44.56 -7.61
CA LEU A 172 -2.60 45.33 -7.85
C LEU A 172 -2.40 46.77 -7.40
N VAL A 173 -2.75 47.73 -8.26
CA VAL A 173 -2.83 49.15 -7.96
C VAL A 173 -4.22 49.64 -8.32
N SER A 174 -4.93 50.25 -7.38
CA SER A 174 -6.28 50.76 -7.61
C SER A 174 -6.52 52.10 -6.95
N GLY A 175 -7.48 52.84 -7.49
CA GLY A 175 -7.80 54.15 -6.99
C GLY A 175 -8.81 54.89 -7.85
N LYS A 176 -8.78 56.21 -7.72
CA LYS A 176 -9.75 57.12 -8.33
C LYS A 176 -9.04 58.20 -9.13
N PHE A 177 -9.76 58.74 -10.10
CA PHE A 177 -9.28 59.83 -10.92
C PHE A 177 -10.43 60.79 -11.20
N ASN A 178 -10.19 62.08 -11.05
CA ASN A 178 -11.16 63.12 -11.43
C ASN A 178 -10.46 64.11 -12.36
N SER A 179 -11.03 64.36 -13.54
CA SER A 179 -10.54 65.36 -14.50
C SER A 179 -11.66 65.77 -15.47
N THR A 180 -11.34 66.33 -16.62
CA THR A 180 -12.30 66.80 -17.64
C THR A 180 -13.37 65.73 -17.93
N PRO A 181 -14.67 66.06 -17.87
CA PRO A 181 -15.76 65.10 -18.09
C PRO A 181 -15.80 64.44 -19.47
N ASN A 182 -16.24 63.18 -19.53
CA ASN A 182 -16.42 62.38 -20.75
C ASN A 182 -15.16 62.30 -21.64
N ARG A 183 -14.00 62.16 -21.00
CA ARG A 183 -12.69 62.22 -21.65
C ARG A 183 -11.88 60.97 -21.38
N ASN A 184 -11.09 60.54 -22.37
CA ASN A 184 -10.22 59.39 -22.26
C ASN A 184 -8.82 59.82 -21.79
N PHE A 185 -8.31 59.12 -20.79
CA PHE A 185 -6.99 59.36 -20.23
C PHE A 185 -6.16 58.08 -20.22
N ARG A 186 -4.85 58.23 -20.41
CA ARG A 186 -3.85 57.21 -20.15
C ARG A 186 -3.29 57.45 -18.75
N LEU A 187 -3.41 56.47 -17.86
CA LEU A 187 -2.79 56.50 -16.55
C LEU A 187 -1.54 55.61 -16.56
N GLU A 188 -0.36 56.19 -16.33
CA GLU A 188 0.91 55.48 -16.28
C GLU A 188 1.34 55.24 -14.83
N PHE A 189 1.86 54.05 -14.53
CA PHE A 189 2.24 53.64 -13.17
C PHE A 189 3.73 53.37 -13.07
N PHE A 190 4.30 53.76 -11.95
CA PHE A 190 5.74 53.69 -11.73
C PHE A 190 6.05 53.21 -10.32
N ALA A 191 7.10 52.41 -10.18
CA ALA A 191 7.62 52.00 -8.88
C ALA A 191 8.88 52.79 -8.51
N ASP A 192 9.03 53.02 -7.21
CA ASP A 192 10.28 53.46 -6.60
C ASP A 192 10.52 52.71 -5.28
N THR A 193 11.76 52.77 -4.81
CA THR A 193 12.20 52.24 -3.52
C THR A 193 11.76 53.08 -2.33
N ALA A 194 11.44 54.36 -2.54
CA ALA A 194 10.92 55.26 -1.51
C ALA A 194 10.15 56.42 -2.15
N ALA A 195 9.27 57.04 -1.37
CA ALA A 195 8.60 58.27 -1.79
C ALA A 195 9.63 59.40 -2.00
N ASN A 196 9.36 60.27 -2.97
CA ASN A 196 10.21 61.41 -3.26
C ASN A 196 10.33 62.34 -2.03
N PRO A 197 11.54 62.57 -1.49
CA PRO A 197 11.73 63.50 -0.39
C PRO A 197 11.77 64.98 -0.85
N GLY A 198 11.94 65.22 -2.16
CA GLY A 198 11.95 66.54 -2.77
C GLY A 198 10.55 67.07 -3.11
N GLY A 199 10.45 68.39 -3.36
CA GLY A 199 9.18 69.07 -3.64
C GLY A 199 8.41 69.46 -2.38
N THR A 200 7.36 70.28 -2.55
CA THR A 200 6.50 70.76 -1.47
C THR A 200 5.03 70.58 -1.83
N PRO A 201 4.28 69.75 -1.07
CA PRO A 201 4.76 68.86 -0.01
C PRO A 201 5.59 67.68 -0.56
N PRO A 202 6.46 67.05 0.26
CA PRO A 202 7.15 65.83 -0.11
C PRO A 202 6.15 64.67 -0.27
N GLY A 203 6.55 63.61 -0.96
CA GLY A 203 5.72 62.42 -1.19
C GLY A 203 5.03 62.37 -2.56
N TYR A 204 4.92 63.52 -3.23
CA TYR A 204 4.51 63.60 -4.63
C TYR A 204 5.62 63.08 -5.52
N GLY A 205 5.31 61.94 -6.15
CA GLY A 205 6.29 60.94 -6.50
C GLY A 205 7.24 61.34 -7.60
N GLN A 206 8.20 60.46 -7.80
CA GLN A 206 8.91 60.30 -9.04
C GLN A 206 8.64 58.87 -9.51
N GLY A 207 9.06 58.51 -10.71
CA GLY A 207 8.83 57.19 -11.29
C GLY A 207 10.13 56.56 -11.78
N LYS A 208 10.83 55.82 -10.90
CA LYS A 208 12.10 55.18 -11.27
C LYS A 208 11.94 54.03 -12.26
N GLN A 209 10.93 53.20 -12.06
CA GLN A 209 10.64 52.06 -12.92
C GLN A 209 9.22 52.16 -13.46
N TYR A 210 9.09 52.38 -14.76
CA TYR A 210 7.81 52.25 -15.44
C TYR A 210 7.25 50.83 -15.33
N LEU A 211 5.99 50.71 -14.92
CA LEU A 211 5.29 49.42 -14.72
C LEU A 211 4.31 49.11 -15.86
N GLY A 212 3.81 50.13 -16.54
CA GLY A 212 2.77 50.01 -17.55
C GLY A 212 1.73 51.12 -17.43
N PHE A 213 0.66 50.99 -18.19
CA PHE A 213 -0.44 51.95 -18.20
C PHE A 213 -1.80 51.25 -18.28
N THR A 214 -2.84 51.96 -17.87
CA THR A 214 -4.23 51.64 -18.20
C THR A 214 -4.90 52.85 -18.85
N GLN A 215 -6.04 52.65 -19.49
CA GLN A 215 -6.87 53.75 -20.00
C GLN A 215 -8.17 53.82 -19.21
N VAL A 216 -8.60 55.04 -18.90
CA VAL A 216 -9.87 55.31 -18.22
C VAL A 216 -10.67 56.34 -19.00
N THR A 217 -11.99 56.27 -18.88
CA THR A 217 -12.90 57.30 -19.37
C THR A 217 -13.59 57.92 -18.17
N THR A 218 -13.48 59.23 -18.01
CA THR A 218 -14.21 59.98 -16.97
C THR A 218 -15.69 60.05 -17.32
N ASP A 219 -16.55 60.02 -16.30
CA ASP A 219 -17.99 60.16 -16.47
C ASP A 219 -18.41 61.64 -16.69
N ALA A 220 -19.72 61.91 -16.66
CA ALA A 220 -20.26 63.27 -16.80
C ALA A 220 -19.90 64.22 -15.64
N ASN A 221 -19.46 63.69 -14.50
CA ASN A 221 -18.95 64.43 -13.36
C ASN A 221 -17.43 64.57 -13.37
N GLY A 222 -16.74 63.94 -14.34
CA GLY A 222 -15.29 63.92 -14.39
C GLY A 222 -14.66 62.74 -13.66
N ASP A 223 -15.45 61.84 -13.07
CA ASP A 223 -14.95 60.78 -12.20
C ASP A 223 -14.64 59.48 -12.96
N ALA A 224 -13.60 58.78 -12.53
CA ALA A 224 -13.26 57.43 -12.96
C ALA A 224 -12.68 56.62 -11.79
N ILE A 225 -12.91 55.30 -11.80
CA ILE A 225 -12.25 54.33 -10.93
C ILE A 225 -11.37 53.45 -11.80
N TYR A 226 -10.18 53.11 -11.32
CA TYR A 226 -9.27 52.24 -12.06
C TYR A 226 -8.72 51.10 -11.21
N SER A 227 -8.31 50.04 -11.90
CA SER A 227 -7.52 48.96 -11.37
C SER A 227 -6.48 48.57 -12.42
N PHE A 228 -5.23 48.49 -12.00
CA PHE A 228 -4.08 48.19 -12.83
C PHE A 228 -3.32 47.01 -12.21
N PHE A 229 -3.03 46.01 -13.03
CA PHE A 229 -2.19 44.87 -12.64
C PHE A 229 -0.79 45.10 -13.20
N ALA A 230 0.14 45.50 -12.33
CA ALA A 230 1.54 45.60 -12.69
C ALA A 230 2.06 44.18 -13.01
N PRO A 231 2.77 43.97 -14.15
CA PRO A 231 3.25 42.65 -14.57
C PRO A 231 4.48 42.17 -13.77
N VAL A 232 4.68 42.70 -12.57
CA VAL A 232 5.80 42.42 -11.66
C VAL A 232 5.32 42.44 -10.21
N SER A 233 6.03 41.72 -9.34
CA SER A 233 5.89 41.88 -7.88
C SER A 233 6.66 43.12 -7.42
N LEU A 234 5.98 44.04 -6.74
CA LEU A 234 6.55 45.33 -6.33
C LEU A 234 7.32 45.29 -5.00
N GLY A 235 7.25 44.19 -4.25
CA GLY A 235 7.94 44.02 -2.97
C GLY A 235 7.41 44.88 -1.82
N ALA A 236 7.63 44.43 -0.58
CA ALA A 236 7.00 44.93 0.66
C ALA A 236 7.40 46.35 1.14
N SER A 237 8.25 47.06 0.40
CA SER A 237 8.91 48.28 0.89
C SER A 237 9.02 49.38 -0.16
N GLY A 238 8.55 49.11 -1.38
CA GLY A 238 8.49 50.12 -2.43
C GLY A 238 7.27 51.03 -2.30
N VAL A 239 7.26 52.04 -3.15
CA VAL A 239 6.10 52.90 -3.39
C VAL A 239 5.72 52.86 -4.86
N VAL A 240 4.45 53.15 -5.14
CA VAL A 240 3.93 53.37 -6.49
C VAL A 240 3.45 54.80 -6.63
N SER A 241 3.79 55.43 -7.75
CA SER A 241 3.24 56.71 -8.19
C SER A 241 2.58 56.55 -9.56
N ALA A 242 1.87 57.58 -10.02
CA ALA A 242 1.22 57.56 -11.33
C ALA A 242 1.15 58.95 -11.97
N THR A 243 1.02 59.00 -13.29
CA THR A 243 0.68 60.21 -14.06
C THR A 243 -0.59 59.98 -14.88
N ALA A 244 -1.27 61.04 -15.28
CA ALA A 244 -2.40 61.01 -16.20
C ALA A 244 -2.08 61.85 -17.44
N THR A 245 -2.40 61.33 -18.63
CA THR A 245 -2.32 62.07 -19.89
C THR A 245 -3.67 62.08 -20.58
N ASP A 246 -4.20 63.26 -20.88
CA ASP A 246 -5.39 63.44 -21.70
C ASP A 246 -5.10 62.97 -23.14
N LEU A 247 -5.88 62.03 -23.67
CA LEU A 247 -5.65 61.46 -25.01
C LEU A 247 -6.19 62.32 -26.16
N VAL A 248 -6.84 63.44 -25.85
CA VAL A 248 -7.37 64.43 -26.80
C VAL A 248 -6.50 65.68 -26.81
N THR A 249 -6.16 66.24 -25.65
CA THR A 249 -5.32 67.46 -25.55
C THR A 249 -3.85 67.17 -25.37
N PHE A 250 -3.48 65.94 -25.02
CA PHE A 250 -2.10 65.49 -24.83
C PHE A 250 -1.37 66.05 -23.61
N GLU A 251 -2.14 66.61 -22.69
CA GLU A 251 -1.66 67.24 -21.47
C GLU A 251 -1.36 66.17 -20.44
N THR A 252 -0.14 66.16 -19.91
CA THR A 252 0.29 65.20 -18.87
C THR A 252 0.40 65.90 -17.53
N SER A 253 -0.15 65.26 -16.49
CA SER A 253 -0.10 65.69 -15.10
C SER A 253 1.30 65.62 -14.50
N GLU A 254 1.46 66.24 -13.32
CA GLU A 254 2.51 65.86 -12.38
C GLU A 254 2.36 64.41 -11.89
N PHE A 255 3.32 63.94 -11.10
CA PHE A 255 3.19 62.64 -10.43
C PHE A 255 2.24 62.73 -9.22
N ALA A 256 1.38 61.72 -9.09
CA ALA A 256 0.57 61.48 -7.90
C ALA A 256 1.42 61.29 -6.63
N GLU A 257 0.78 61.49 -5.47
CA GLU A 257 1.34 61.09 -4.18
C GLU A 257 1.67 59.59 -4.18
N SER A 258 2.86 59.25 -3.69
CA SER A 258 3.38 57.89 -3.69
C SER A 258 2.64 57.03 -2.67
N LYS A 259 2.14 55.87 -3.08
CA LYS A 259 1.49 54.89 -2.19
C LYS A 259 2.45 53.78 -1.81
N VAL A 260 2.60 53.53 -0.51
CA VAL A 260 3.36 52.37 0.00
C VAL A 260 2.70 51.08 -0.47
N VAL A 261 3.50 50.19 -1.04
CA VAL A 261 3.07 48.85 -1.45
C VAL A 261 2.94 47.97 -0.21
N GLN A 262 1.73 47.46 0.02
CA GLN A 262 1.46 46.49 1.07
C GLN A 262 1.70 45.07 0.55
N VAL A 263 1.92 44.11 1.45
CA VAL A 263 2.01 42.69 1.07
C VAL A 263 0.74 42.01 1.52
N ALA A 264 0.12 41.25 0.59
CA ALA A 264 -0.92 40.32 0.93
C ALA A 264 -0.33 39.24 1.84
N VAL A 265 -0.75 39.19 3.11
CA VAL A 265 -0.28 38.16 4.04
C VAL A 265 -1.41 37.18 4.35
N GLY A 266 -1.21 35.93 3.94
CA GLY A 266 -2.05 34.80 4.23
C GLY A 266 -1.59 34.02 5.46
N LYS A 267 -2.29 32.91 5.70
CA LYS A 267 -1.94 31.96 6.75
C LYS A 267 -2.29 30.54 6.34
N ILE A 268 -1.55 29.57 6.87
CA ILE A 268 -1.89 28.14 6.79
C ILE A 268 -2.23 27.66 8.19
N GLU A 269 -3.38 27.02 8.35
CA GLU A 269 -3.84 26.45 9.61
C GLU A 269 -4.37 25.03 9.43
N GLY A 270 -4.20 24.23 10.47
CA GLY A 270 -4.64 22.83 10.47
C GLY A 270 -4.69 22.24 11.87
N PHE A 271 -5.15 21.01 11.94
CA PHE A 271 -5.19 20.20 13.14
C PHE A 271 -4.21 19.04 13.04
N LYS A 272 -3.45 18.84 14.11
CA LYS A 272 -2.81 17.57 14.43
C LYS A 272 -3.78 16.75 15.27
N PHE A 273 -4.12 15.55 14.84
CA PHE A 273 -5.06 14.69 15.55
C PHE A 273 -4.60 13.23 15.58
N GLU A 274 -5.15 12.48 16.53
CA GLU A 274 -5.00 11.03 16.60
C GLU A 274 -6.08 10.38 15.73
N ASP A 275 -5.67 9.78 14.63
CA ASP A 275 -6.51 8.95 13.77
C ASP A 275 -6.71 7.61 14.49
N GLN A 276 -7.80 7.51 15.24
CA GLN A 276 -8.02 6.41 16.17
C GLN A 276 -8.33 5.10 15.46
N ASN A 277 -9.00 5.19 14.32
CA ASN A 277 -9.47 4.05 13.54
C ASN A 277 -8.63 3.81 12.26
N GLY A 278 -7.60 4.61 12.02
CA GLY A 278 -6.63 4.47 10.94
C GLY A 278 -7.21 4.68 9.54
N ASN A 279 -8.36 5.34 9.40
CA ASN A 279 -9.07 5.48 8.11
C ASN A 279 -8.56 6.67 7.26
N ALA A 280 -7.56 7.39 7.74
CA ALA A 280 -7.00 8.58 7.10
C ALA A 280 -8.03 9.73 6.90
N ILE A 281 -9.00 9.83 7.81
CA ILE A 281 -10.01 10.90 7.87
C ILE A 281 -10.09 11.38 9.31
N ARG A 282 -10.28 12.68 9.51
CA ARG A 282 -10.56 13.21 10.85
C ARG A 282 -12.03 13.01 11.20
N ASP A 283 -12.31 12.03 12.06
CA ASP A 283 -13.66 11.71 12.48
C ASP A 283 -14.12 12.52 13.71
N PRO A 284 -15.44 12.74 13.89
CA PRO A 284 -15.97 13.32 15.11
C PRO A 284 -15.57 12.51 16.36
N GLY A 285 -14.91 13.16 17.32
CA GLY A 285 -14.47 12.55 18.57
C GLY A 285 -12.99 12.18 18.60
N GLU A 286 -12.27 12.26 17.48
CA GLU A 286 -10.82 12.07 17.45
C GLU A 286 -10.08 13.24 18.11
N PRO A 287 -9.22 12.97 19.12
CA PRO A 287 -8.61 14.02 19.91
C PRO A 287 -7.49 14.71 19.14
N GLY A 288 -7.35 16.01 19.36
CA GLY A 288 -6.17 16.75 18.94
C GLY A 288 -4.92 16.31 19.71
N LEU A 289 -3.77 16.33 19.04
CA LEU A 289 -2.49 15.95 19.64
C LEU A 289 -1.65 17.21 19.97
N PRO A 290 -1.48 17.56 21.25
CA PRO A 290 -0.73 18.74 21.65
C PRO A 290 0.80 18.53 21.61
N GLY A 291 1.55 19.60 21.42
CA GLY A 291 3.02 19.60 21.50
C GLY A 291 3.73 18.97 20.30
N TRP A 292 3.02 18.73 19.20
CA TRP A 292 3.61 18.25 17.94
C TRP A 292 4.17 19.42 17.14
N VAL A 293 5.35 19.22 16.55
CA VAL A 293 6.00 20.23 15.73
C VAL A 293 5.67 19.99 14.26
N ILE A 294 5.13 21.00 13.61
CA ILE A 294 4.96 21.08 12.16
C ILE A 294 6.04 22.02 11.62
N GLU A 295 6.72 21.60 10.58
CA GLU A 295 7.77 22.33 9.88
C GLU A 295 7.21 22.82 8.54
N LEU A 296 7.60 24.04 8.17
CA LEU A 296 7.25 24.69 6.92
C LEU A 296 8.52 25.03 6.16
N GLU A 297 8.51 24.67 4.89
CA GLU A 297 9.54 24.95 3.90
C GLU A 297 8.93 25.82 2.79
N VAL A 298 9.64 26.88 2.40
CA VAL A 298 9.21 27.85 1.37
C VAL A 298 9.86 27.52 0.04
N ALA A 299 9.07 27.49 -1.04
CA ALA A 299 9.63 27.33 -2.38
C ALA A 299 10.33 28.62 -2.87
N ASP A 300 11.36 28.46 -3.69
CA ASP A 300 11.95 29.57 -4.44
C ASP A 300 10.99 30.14 -5.49
N SER A 301 11.38 31.23 -6.16
CA SER A 301 10.56 31.88 -7.20
C SER A 301 10.29 31.00 -8.43
N ALA A 302 11.06 29.94 -8.63
CA ALA A 302 10.84 28.94 -9.69
C ALA A 302 9.97 27.77 -9.21
N GLY A 303 9.60 27.73 -7.92
CA GLY A 303 8.77 26.71 -7.30
C GLY A 303 9.54 25.50 -6.78
N ASN A 304 10.86 25.60 -6.58
CA ASN A 304 11.69 24.51 -6.05
C ASN A 304 11.86 24.59 -4.53
N PHE A 305 12.07 23.42 -3.92
CA PHE A 305 12.27 23.20 -2.48
C PHE A 305 13.71 22.75 -2.23
N ASP A 306 14.42 23.37 -1.28
CA ASP A 306 15.85 23.16 -1.00
C ASP A 306 16.12 22.24 0.22
N GLY A 307 15.06 21.75 0.87
CA GLY A 307 15.07 20.91 2.06
C GLY A 307 15.26 21.69 3.37
N LYS A 308 15.25 23.04 3.34
CA LYS A 308 15.44 23.87 4.52
C LYS A 308 14.13 24.08 5.28
N VAL A 309 14.18 23.95 6.61
CA VAL A 309 13.04 24.34 7.45
C VAL A 309 13.12 25.85 7.71
N ASP A 310 12.16 26.60 7.19
CA ASP A 310 12.09 28.06 7.31
C ASP A 310 11.29 28.50 8.53
N ALA A 311 10.27 27.72 8.91
CA ALA A 311 9.46 27.99 10.09
C ALA A 311 8.99 26.70 10.78
N LYS A 312 8.62 26.83 12.05
CA LYS A 312 8.01 25.75 12.85
C LYS A 312 6.80 26.27 13.61
N ALA A 313 5.78 25.43 13.73
CA ALA A 313 4.63 25.65 14.59
C ALA A 313 4.49 24.46 15.55
N THR A 314 4.10 24.72 16.80
CA THR A 314 3.80 23.67 17.78
C THR A 314 2.31 23.64 18.03
N THR A 315 1.71 22.46 18.02
CA THR A 315 0.27 22.29 18.19
C THR A 315 -0.16 22.60 19.63
N ASP A 316 -1.30 23.29 19.76
CA ASP A 316 -1.87 23.65 21.05
C ASP A 316 -2.60 22.47 21.74
N ALA A 317 -3.22 22.74 22.90
CA ALA A 317 -3.98 21.75 23.67
C ALA A 317 -5.10 21.05 22.90
N THR A 318 -5.59 21.67 21.82
CA THR A 318 -6.65 21.14 20.93
C THR A 318 -6.08 20.52 19.65
N GLY A 319 -4.76 20.48 19.50
CA GLY A 319 -4.07 20.01 18.31
C GLY A 319 -3.97 21.04 17.19
N ARG A 320 -4.43 22.29 17.37
CA ARG A 320 -4.39 23.31 16.32
C ARG A 320 -2.97 23.87 16.17
N TYR A 321 -2.55 24.12 14.94
CA TYR A 321 -1.33 24.87 14.63
C TYR A 321 -1.61 25.93 13.54
N GLU A 322 -0.75 26.94 13.46
CA GLU A 322 -0.88 28.02 12.48
C GLU A 322 0.50 28.54 12.06
N PHE A 323 0.64 28.83 10.78
CA PHE A 323 1.67 29.68 10.21
C PHE A 323 1.01 30.95 9.69
N ALA A 324 1.24 32.07 10.37
CA ALA A 324 0.69 33.37 9.99
C ALA A 324 1.70 34.20 9.17
N THR A 325 1.23 35.33 8.64
CA THR A 325 2.08 36.32 7.95
C THR A 325 2.82 35.77 6.72
N LEU A 326 2.23 34.79 6.04
CA LEU A 326 2.82 34.15 4.87
C LEU A 326 2.53 34.99 3.63
N THR A 327 3.53 35.34 2.86
CA THR A 327 3.29 35.96 1.56
C THR A 327 2.66 34.93 0.62
N ASP A 328 2.21 35.37 -0.55
CA ASP A 328 1.90 34.41 -1.57
C ASP A 328 3.11 33.50 -1.87
N GLY A 329 2.87 32.24 -2.24
CA GLY A 329 3.92 31.26 -2.49
C GLY A 329 3.45 29.81 -2.39
N LYS A 330 4.37 28.88 -2.71
CA LYS A 330 4.20 27.45 -2.44
C LYS A 330 4.93 27.08 -1.16
N TYR A 331 4.23 26.37 -0.30
CA TYR A 331 4.69 26.00 1.04
C TYR A 331 4.55 24.49 1.20
N LYS A 332 5.64 23.83 1.57
CA LYS A 332 5.61 22.42 1.89
C LYS A 332 5.58 22.25 3.39
N LEU A 333 4.67 21.42 3.86
CA LEU A 333 4.51 21.12 5.29
C LEU A 333 4.98 19.69 5.57
N ALA A 334 5.63 19.53 6.72
CA ALA A 334 6.02 18.22 7.24
C ALA A 334 5.84 18.19 8.76
N GLU A 335 5.40 17.06 9.31
CA GLU A 335 5.42 16.86 10.75
C GLU A 335 6.78 16.30 11.21
N VAL A 336 7.21 16.67 12.41
CA VAL A 336 8.30 15.97 13.10
C VAL A 336 7.72 14.71 13.74
N LEU A 337 7.89 13.58 13.06
CA LEU A 337 7.31 12.30 13.49
C LEU A 337 7.86 11.87 14.86
N GLN A 338 6.96 11.56 15.80
CA GLN A 338 7.31 11.03 17.12
C GLN A 338 7.45 9.51 17.12
N THR A 339 8.36 8.98 17.94
CA THR A 339 8.56 7.54 18.10
C THR A 339 7.27 6.84 18.53
N GLY A 340 6.95 5.71 17.88
CA GLY A 340 5.75 4.93 18.17
C GLY A 340 4.47 5.44 17.49
N TRP A 341 4.57 6.48 16.65
CA TRP A 341 3.47 6.99 15.84
C TRP A 341 3.78 6.83 14.35
N VAL A 342 2.73 6.73 13.55
CA VAL A 342 2.81 6.71 12.08
C VAL A 342 1.82 7.71 11.52
N GLN A 343 2.27 8.48 10.52
CA GLN A 343 1.41 9.43 9.82
C GLN A 343 0.40 8.70 8.95
N THR A 344 -0.89 9.00 9.13
CA THR A 344 -2.00 8.47 8.31
C THR A 344 -2.61 9.55 7.43
N VAL A 345 -2.58 10.82 7.86
CA VAL A 345 -3.05 11.98 7.09
C VAL A 345 -1.95 13.02 6.99
N GLY A 346 -1.81 13.60 5.81
CA GLY A 346 -1.04 14.82 5.59
C GLY A 346 -1.86 15.81 4.77
N PRO A 347 -1.41 17.08 4.69
CA PRO A 347 -2.09 18.10 3.92
C PRO A 347 -2.23 17.67 2.45
N ASN A 348 -3.40 17.91 1.87
CA ASN A 348 -3.69 17.62 0.48
C ASN A 348 -4.46 18.80 -0.14
N PRO A 349 -3.86 19.55 -1.09
CA PRO A 349 -2.53 19.33 -1.67
C PRO A 349 -1.37 19.67 -0.72
N ASN A 350 -0.22 19.03 -0.93
CA ASN A 350 1.07 19.42 -0.36
C ASN A 350 2.13 19.31 -1.48
N PRO A 351 2.68 20.43 -1.98
CA PRO A 351 2.71 21.76 -1.38
C PRO A 351 1.37 22.51 -1.41
N VAL A 352 1.16 23.33 -0.38
CA VAL A 352 0.05 24.27 -0.24
C VAL A 352 0.37 25.56 -1.00
N GLN A 353 -0.61 26.13 -1.69
CA GLN A 353 -0.47 27.41 -2.41
C GLN A 353 -1.20 28.52 -1.65
N ILE A 354 -0.51 29.63 -1.36
CA ILE A 354 -1.13 30.90 -0.98
C ILE A 354 -1.09 31.84 -2.19
N THR A 355 -2.21 32.53 -2.42
CA THR A 355 -2.38 33.56 -3.45
C THR A 355 -3.27 34.67 -2.88
N GLY A 356 -2.92 35.94 -3.11
CA GLY A 356 -3.65 37.11 -2.64
C GLY A 356 -3.90 37.14 -1.13
N GLY A 357 -2.96 36.65 -0.31
CA GLY A 357 -3.11 36.64 1.15
C GLY A 357 -4.19 35.68 1.68
N ALA A 358 -4.54 34.65 0.91
CA ALA A 358 -5.55 33.68 1.31
C ALA A 358 -5.21 32.93 2.62
N THR A 359 -6.26 32.57 3.37
CA THR A 359 -6.16 31.57 4.44
C THR A 359 -6.37 30.19 3.85
N VAL A 360 -5.41 29.28 4.06
CA VAL A 360 -5.57 27.85 3.77
C VAL A 360 -5.84 27.13 5.08
N SER A 361 -7.07 26.66 5.26
CA SER A 361 -7.49 25.84 6.39
C SER A 361 -7.44 24.34 6.04
N ASN A 362 -7.58 23.48 7.05
CA ASN A 362 -7.59 22.02 6.92
C ASN A 362 -6.30 21.43 6.34
N ALA A 363 -5.16 22.09 6.58
CA ALA A 363 -3.85 21.49 6.34
C ALA A 363 -3.57 20.45 7.43
N ASP A 364 -4.37 19.40 7.52
CA ASP A 364 -4.38 18.54 8.70
C ASP A 364 -3.30 17.46 8.65
N PHE A 365 -2.88 17.03 9.84
CA PHE A 365 -1.94 15.92 10.05
C PHE A 365 -2.54 14.93 11.05
N GLY A 366 -2.87 13.72 10.59
CA GLY A 366 -3.43 12.65 11.40
C GLY A 366 -2.39 11.56 11.64
N ASN A 367 -2.25 11.08 12.89
CA ASN A 367 -1.35 9.97 13.19
C ASN A 367 -2.04 8.86 13.97
N PHE A 368 -1.61 7.64 13.70
CA PHE A 368 -1.96 6.44 14.43
C PHE A 368 -0.81 6.06 15.37
N LYS A 369 -1.11 5.89 16.66
CA LYS A 369 -0.15 5.37 17.65
C LYS A 369 -0.08 3.86 17.50
N THR A 370 1.11 3.37 17.20
CA THR A 370 1.31 1.95 16.96
C THR A 370 0.94 1.10 18.18
N VAL A 371 0.47 -0.11 17.93
CA VAL A 371 0.00 -1.05 18.95
C VAL A 371 0.80 -2.34 18.95
N LYS A 372 0.70 -3.07 20.06
CA LYS A 372 1.19 -4.44 20.20
C LYS A 372 0.02 -5.40 20.35
N VAL A 373 0.04 -6.49 19.56
CA VAL A 373 -0.81 -7.67 19.79
C VAL A 373 0.03 -8.73 20.47
N PHE A 374 -0.43 -9.30 21.58
CA PHE A 374 0.38 -10.23 22.37
C PHE A 374 -0.45 -11.30 23.10
N GLY A 375 0.22 -12.37 23.50
CA GLY A 375 -0.38 -13.46 24.27
C GLY A 375 0.67 -14.46 24.73
N VAL A 376 0.22 -15.53 25.38
CA VAL A 376 1.06 -16.65 25.82
C VAL A 376 0.59 -17.98 25.28
N LYS A 377 1.57 -18.86 25.07
CA LYS A 377 1.39 -20.26 24.72
C LYS A 377 1.75 -21.13 25.91
N PHE A 378 0.85 -22.00 26.33
CA PHE A 378 1.04 -22.89 27.48
C PHE A 378 0.60 -24.32 27.19
N GLU A 379 1.18 -25.25 27.96
CA GLU A 379 0.80 -26.67 27.96
C GLU A 379 -0.39 -26.86 28.90
N ASP A 380 -1.58 -26.98 28.31
CA ASP A 380 -2.82 -27.32 29.01
C ASP A 380 -2.83 -28.84 29.28
N LYS A 381 -2.34 -29.24 30.44
CA LYS A 381 -2.11 -30.65 30.77
C LYS A 381 -3.43 -31.37 31.03
N ASN A 382 -4.41 -30.67 31.59
CA ASN A 382 -5.68 -31.27 31.98
C ASN A 382 -6.76 -31.11 30.90
N GLY A 383 -6.55 -30.26 29.90
CA GLY A 383 -7.43 -30.03 28.75
C GLY A 383 -8.62 -29.11 29.05
N ASN A 384 -8.55 -28.26 30.07
CA ASN A 384 -9.67 -27.42 30.51
C ASN A 384 -9.73 -26.03 29.85
N ALA A 385 -8.82 -25.73 28.92
CA ALA A 385 -8.69 -24.45 28.23
C ALA A 385 -8.32 -23.25 29.13
N ILE A 386 -7.78 -23.50 30.32
CA ILE A 386 -7.39 -22.48 31.29
C ILE A 386 -5.94 -22.72 31.66
N ARG A 387 -5.14 -21.65 31.76
CA ARG A 387 -3.76 -21.76 32.23
C ARG A 387 -3.72 -21.94 33.75
N ASP A 388 -3.50 -23.17 34.20
CA ASP A 388 -3.45 -23.53 35.62
C ASP A 388 -2.03 -23.45 36.23
N PRO A 389 -1.90 -23.34 37.56
CA PRO A 389 -0.61 -23.49 38.24
C PRO A 389 0.02 -24.86 37.95
N GLY A 390 1.26 -24.86 37.41
CA GLY A 390 1.98 -26.08 37.02
C GLY A 390 1.93 -26.40 35.52
N GLU A 391 1.20 -25.59 34.75
CA GLU A 391 1.19 -25.62 33.29
C GLU A 391 2.27 -24.70 32.73
N GLY A 392 3.24 -25.35 32.06
CA GLY A 392 4.46 -24.72 31.59
C GLY A 392 4.25 -24.00 30.25
N PRO A 393 5.14 -23.08 29.89
CA PRO A 393 5.13 -22.47 28.57
C PRO A 393 5.48 -23.47 27.47
N ILE A 394 4.98 -23.25 26.25
CA ILE A 394 5.46 -23.96 25.06
C ILE A 394 6.19 -22.96 24.16
N ALA A 395 7.48 -23.18 23.99
CA ALA A 395 8.37 -22.34 23.19
C ALA A 395 8.41 -22.79 21.72
N GLY A 396 8.73 -21.86 20.82
CA GLY A 396 8.96 -22.14 19.40
C GLY A 396 7.69 -22.37 18.57
N VAL A 397 6.50 -22.20 19.14
CA VAL A 397 5.21 -22.36 18.43
C VAL A 397 5.01 -21.18 17.48
N VAL A 398 4.66 -21.48 16.22
CA VAL A 398 4.41 -20.45 15.22
C VAL A 398 3.03 -19.84 15.43
N ILE A 399 2.98 -18.51 15.50
CA ILE A 399 1.76 -17.71 15.60
C ILE A 399 1.68 -16.81 14.37
N ASN A 400 0.53 -16.81 13.71
CA ASN A 400 0.25 -16.04 12.50
C ASN A 400 -0.67 -14.86 12.82
N LEU A 401 -0.30 -13.68 12.31
CA LEU A 401 -1.15 -12.50 12.19
C LEU A 401 -1.76 -12.48 10.79
N ILE A 402 -3.07 -12.66 10.73
CA ILE A 402 -3.85 -12.81 9.50
C ILE A 402 -4.81 -11.64 9.39
N ASP A 403 -5.00 -11.09 8.20
CA ASP A 403 -6.10 -10.16 7.93
C ASP A 403 -7.42 -10.94 7.93
N ALA A 404 -8.30 -10.61 8.85
CA ALA A 404 -9.55 -11.34 9.05
C ALA A 404 -10.55 -11.19 7.88
N LYS A 405 -10.38 -10.18 7.02
CA LYS A 405 -11.28 -9.91 5.89
C LYS A 405 -10.82 -10.58 4.60
N THR A 406 -9.52 -10.63 4.37
CA THR A 406 -8.92 -11.16 3.13
C THR A 406 -8.31 -12.55 3.32
N ASN A 407 -8.18 -13.03 4.56
CA ASN A 407 -7.44 -14.24 4.95
C ASN A 407 -5.96 -14.25 4.56
N ALA A 408 -5.38 -13.09 4.21
CA ALA A 408 -3.95 -12.98 3.93
C ALA A 408 -3.14 -13.09 5.22
N THR A 409 -2.12 -13.95 5.26
CA THR A 409 -1.18 -13.98 6.37
C THR A 409 -0.15 -12.86 6.19
N PHE A 410 -0.15 -11.88 7.09
CA PHE A 410 0.74 -10.71 7.01
C PHE A 410 2.06 -10.91 7.73
N ALA A 411 2.04 -11.56 8.89
CA ALA A 411 3.24 -11.80 9.66
C ALA A 411 3.15 -13.10 10.44
N THR A 412 4.32 -13.68 10.73
CA THR A 412 4.45 -14.85 11.60
C THR A 412 5.50 -14.55 12.66
N THR A 413 5.29 -15.08 13.86
CA THR A 413 6.25 -15.02 14.96
C THR A 413 6.32 -16.37 15.67
N LYS A 414 7.31 -16.56 16.53
CA LYS A 414 7.43 -17.75 17.37
C LYS A 414 7.36 -17.39 18.85
N THR A 415 6.77 -18.27 19.65
CA THR A 415 6.76 -18.10 21.11
C THR A 415 8.17 -18.21 21.67
N ASP A 416 8.50 -17.35 22.64
CA ASP A 416 9.80 -17.37 23.33
C ASP A 416 9.90 -18.54 24.33
N LEU A 417 11.03 -18.66 25.04
CA LEU A 417 11.25 -19.72 26.06
C LEU A 417 10.26 -19.64 27.25
N SER A 418 9.61 -18.49 27.43
CA SER A 418 8.57 -18.26 28.44
C SER A 418 7.16 -18.38 27.84
N GLY A 419 7.03 -18.81 26.58
CA GLY A 419 5.78 -19.00 25.88
C GLY A 419 5.16 -17.71 25.36
N ASN A 420 5.79 -16.55 25.51
CA ASN A 420 5.20 -15.29 25.07
C ASN A 420 5.38 -15.11 23.57
N TYR A 421 4.41 -14.48 22.93
CA TYR A 421 4.56 -13.98 21.57
C TYR A 421 4.02 -12.55 21.48
N ALA A 422 4.54 -11.78 20.53
CA ALA A 422 4.03 -10.44 20.25
C ALA A 422 4.25 -10.02 18.79
N PHE A 423 3.31 -9.24 18.26
CA PHE A 423 3.45 -8.44 17.06
C PHE A 423 3.48 -6.97 17.48
N THR A 424 4.64 -6.32 17.33
CA THR A 424 4.85 -4.94 17.79
C THR A 424 4.78 -3.94 16.65
N GLY A 425 4.46 -2.69 16.98
CA GLY A 425 4.50 -1.58 16.04
C GLY A 425 3.45 -1.72 14.93
N LEU A 426 2.29 -2.30 15.23
CA LEU A 426 1.19 -2.46 14.28
C LEU A 426 0.43 -1.14 14.13
N TYR A 427 0.01 -0.86 12.90
CA TYR A 427 -0.87 0.24 12.52
C TYR A 427 -1.61 -0.19 11.25
N ILE A 428 -2.76 0.41 10.97
CA ILE A 428 -3.56 0.05 9.79
C ILE A 428 -2.80 0.47 8.53
N GLY A 429 -2.69 -0.45 7.56
CA GLY A 429 -1.91 -0.22 6.35
C GLY A 429 -0.43 -0.61 6.45
N LYS A 430 0.02 -1.17 7.58
CA LYS A 430 1.42 -1.61 7.77
C LYS A 430 1.87 -2.60 6.70
N TYR A 431 0.97 -3.49 6.29
CA TYR A 431 1.26 -4.50 5.26
C TYR A 431 0.73 -4.10 3.86
N GLY A 432 0.60 -2.79 3.63
CA GLY A 432 0.13 -2.21 2.35
C GLY A 432 -1.38 -1.95 2.34
N LYS A 433 -1.91 -1.52 1.19
CA LYS A 433 -3.31 -1.07 1.05
C LYS A 433 -4.37 -2.13 1.34
N ALA A 434 -4.01 -3.42 1.29
CA ALA A 434 -4.91 -4.52 1.60
C ALA A 434 -5.06 -4.77 3.11
N ASP A 435 -4.20 -4.18 3.93
CA ASP A 435 -4.24 -4.31 5.39
C ASP A 435 -5.41 -3.50 5.95
N THR A 436 -6.46 -4.22 6.37
CA THR A 436 -7.69 -3.60 6.84
C THR A 436 -7.66 -3.22 8.31
N GLY A 437 -6.57 -3.54 9.03
CA GLY A 437 -6.49 -3.39 10.48
C GLY A 437 -7.41 -4.33 11.27
N PHE A 438 -8.21 -5.16 10.59
CA PHE A 438 -8.96 -6.25 11.18
C PHE A 438 -8.10 -7.50 11.15
N TYR A 439 -7.64 -7.91 12.32
CA TYR A 439 -6.74 -9.03 12.46
C TYR A 439 -7.39 -10.22 13.14
N ARG A 440 -6.83 -11.37 12.81
CA ARG A 440 -7.08 -12.67 13.39
C ARG A 440 -5.73 -13.27 13.77
N ILE A 441 -5.62 -13.78 14.98
CA ILE A 441 -4.43 -14.54 15.40
C ILE A 441 -4.74 -16.03 15.36
N ARG A 442 -3.85 -16.81 14.76
CA ARG A 442 -3.93 -18.28 14.76
C ARG A 442 -2.58 -18.87 15.11
N GLU A 443 -2.58 -19.90 15.93
CA GLU A 443 -1.39 -20.75 16.06
C GLU A 443 -1.33 -21.75 14.91
N VAL A 444 -0.12 -22.13 14.53
CA VAL A 444 0.11 -23.42 13.87
C VAL A 444 0.29 -24.42 15.00
N VAL A 445 -0.74 -25.25 15.21
CA VAL A 445 -0.73 -26.27 16.27
C VAL A 445 0.55 -27.12 16.11
N PRO A 446 1.45 -27.16 17.11
CA PRO A 446 2.66 -27.96 17.04
C PRO A 446 2.33 -29.44 16.87
N ALA A 447 3.16 -30.17 16.13
CA ALA A 447 3.02 -31.62 16.00
C ALA A 447 3.01 -32.29 17.39
N GLY A 448 2.13 -33.28 17.58
CA GLY A 448 1.94 -33.94 18.87
C GLY A 448 1.24 -33.05 19.92
N TYR A 449 0.42 -32.08 19.48
CA TYR A 449 -0.45 -31.30 20.36
C TYR A 449 -1.85 -31.14 19.77
N LEU A 450 -2.84 -31.00 20.67
CA LEU A 450 -4.20 -30.58 20.39
C LEU A 450 -4.42 -29.21 21.02
N GLN A 451 -5.00 -28.28 20.27
CA GLN A 451 -5.42 -26.99 20.80
C GLN A 451 -6.65 -27.15 21.69
N THR A 452 -6.56 -26.64 22.91
CA THR A 452 -7.64 -26.74 23.91
C THR A 452 -8.34 -25.40 24.12
N THR A 453 -7.64 -24.28 23.98
CA THR A 453 -8.25 -22.95 24.04
C THR A 453 -8.98 -22.61 22.74
N PRO A 454 -10.18 -22.01 22.80
CA PRO A 454 -10.81 -21.45 21.61
C PRO A 454 -9.89 -20.45 20.91
N ASN A 455 -9.94 -20.45 19.58
CA ASN A 455 -9.25 -19.43 18.80
C ASN A 455 -9.71 -18.02 19.21
N PRO A 456 -8.79 -17.06 19.40
CA PRO A 456 -9.17 -15.67 19.63
C PRO A 456 -10.11 -15.16 18.54
N ALA A 457 -11.12 -14.41 18.97
CA ALA A 457 -12.03 -13.72 18.06
C ALA A 457 -11.27 -12.70 17.20
N ASP A 458 -11.80 -12.42 16.01
CA ASP A 458 -11.26 -11.36 15.16
C ASP A 458 -11.46 -10.00 15.83
N PHE A 459 -10.47 -9.13 15.70
CA PHE A 459 -10.49 -7.80 16.32
C PHE A 459 -9.95 -6.75 15.36
N GLN A 460 -10.39 -5.52 15.53
CA GLN A 460 -9.77 -4.38 14.86
C GLN A 460 -8.82 -3.69 15.83
N ILE A 461 -7.63 -3.30 15.36
CA ILE A 461 -6.73 -2.47 16.16
C ILE A 461 -7.26 -1.03 16.26
N THR A 462 -7.02 -0.40 17.40
CA THR A 462 -7.33 1.02 17.65
C THR A 462 -6.07 1.71 18.13
N SER A 463 -5.83 2.93 17.68
CA SER A 463 -4.62 3.70 18.00
C SER A 463 -4.27 3.63 19.50
N GLY A 464 -3.02 3.24 19.78
CA GLY A 464 -2.45 3.20 21.13
C GLY A 464 -3.01 2.14 22.08
N LYS A 465 -3.94 1.30 21.63
CA LYS A 465 -4.55 0.23 22.45
C LYS A 465 -3.96 -1.12 22.06
N ASP A 466 -3.06 -1.60 22.91
CA ASP A 466 -2.55 -2.97 22.81
C ASP A 466 -3.68 -3.99 22.93
N VAL A 467 -3.56 -5.11 22.19
CA VAL A 467 -4.56 -6.20 22.18
C VAL A 467 -3.93 -7.44 22.79
N GLY A 468 -4.48 -7.89 23.91
CA GLY A 468 -4.03 -9.10 24.60
C GLY A 468 -4.38 -9.08 26.10
N PRO A 469 -4.08 -10.17 26.81
CA PRO A 469 -3.44 -11.39 26.30
C PRO A 469 -4.39 -12.22 25.42
N LEU A 470 -3.89 -12.69 24.26
CA LEU A 470 -4.57 -13.62 23.37
C LEU A 470 -3.93 -15.00 23.50
N ASP A 471 -4.40 -15.77 24.46
CA ASP A 471 -3.66 -16.97 24.88
C ASP A 471 -4.05 -18.21 24.09
N PHE A 472 -3.09 -19.12 23.97
CA PHE A 472 -3.24 -20.40 23.29
C PHE A 472 -2.78 -21.55 24.22
N GLY A 473 -3.69 -22.40 24.68
CA GLY A 473 -3.42 -23.62 25.43
C GLY A 473 -3.42 -24.83 24.50
N ASN A 474 -2.37 -25.65 24.58
CA ASN A 474 -2.36 -26.96 23.91
C ASN A 474 -2.07 -28.09 24.89
N LYS A 475 -2.78 -29.20 24.71
CA LYS A 475 -2.48 -30.46 25.35
C LYS A 475 -1.61 -31.29 24.44
N LYS A 476 -0.53 -31.89 24.94
CA LYS A 476 0.23 -32.87 24.16
C LYS A 476 -0.70 -34.01 23.72
N THR A 477 -0.77 -34.26 22.43
CA THR A 477 -1.24 -35.53 21.89
C THR A 477 -0.02 -36.46 21.82
N GLY A 478 -0.19 -37.74 22.15
CA GLY A 478 0.78 -38.72 21.68
C GLY A 478 0.88 -38.56 20.15
N GLY A 479 2.09 -38.56 19.60
CA GLY A 479 2.29 -38.40 18.16
C GLY A 479 1.65 -39.56 17.38
N GLY A 480 1.29 -39.30 16.12
CA GLY A 480 0.69 -40.29 15.23
C GLY A 480 -0.80 -40.05 15.00
N GLY A 481 -1.26 -40.30 13.78
CA GLY A 481 -2.65 -40.09 13.36
C GLY A 481 -3.62 -40.94 14.17
N GLY A 482 -4.18 -40.34 15.22
CA GLY A 482 -5.23 -40.92 16.03
C GLY A 482 -5.95 -39.79 16.74
N GLY A 483 -7.10 -39.38 16.22
CA GLY A 483 -8.02 -38.56 16.98
C GLY A 483 -8.19 -39.17 18.38
N ALA A 484 -8.16 -38.34 19.42
CA ALA A 484 -8.34 -38.77 20.80
C ALA A 484 -9.76 -39.28 21.10
N GLY A 485 -10.55 -39.60 20.08
CA GLY A 485 -11.74 -40.46 20.13
C GLY A 485 -11.43 -41.86 19.61
N ASN A 486 -11.30 -42.82 20.52
CA ASN A 486 -11.31 -44.28 20.28
C ASN A 486 -10.31 -44.80 19.23
N ASN A 487 -9.10 -45.20 19.64
CA ASN A 487 -8.24 -46.07 18.81
C ASN A 487 -9.01 -47.35 18.46
N ILE A 488 -9.43 -47.47 17.19
CA ILE A 488 -10.19 -48.60 16.66
C ILE A 488 -9.45 -49.29 15.54
N ILE A 489 -9.53 -50.62 15.48
CA ILE A 489 -9.12 -51.42 14.32
C ILE A 489 -10.36 -51.64 13.45
N VAL A 490 -10.29 -51.27 12.18
CA VAL A 490 -11.40 -51.45 11.24
C VAL A 490 -11.05 -52.53 10.25
N VAL A 491 -11.96 -53.49 10.10
CA VAL A 491 -11.73 -54.68 9.29
C VAL A 491 -12.85 -54.88 8.29
N GLY A 492 -12.48 -54.97 7.00
CA GLY A 492 -13.38 -55.27 5.90
C GLY A 492 -13.29 -56.72 5.44
N SER A 493 -14.43 -57.38 5.22
CA SER A 493 -14.46 -58.74 4.66
C SER A 493 -13.96 -58.77 3.21
N ASP A 494 -13.20 -59.80 2.84
CA ASP A 494 -12.89 -60.09 1.43
C ASP A 494 -14.09 -60.69 0.67
N ALA A 495 -13.95 -60.92 -0.63
CA ALA A 495 -15.02 -61.39 -1.50
C ALA A 495 -15.54 -62.79 -1.15
N GLY A 496 -16.83 -63.01 -1.39
CA GLY A 496 -17.52 -64.31 -1.24
C GLY A 496 -18.50 -64.40 -0.08
N ARG A 497 -18.60 -63.33 0.73
CA ARG A 497 -19.68 -63.04 1.69
C ARG A 497 -20.20 -61.62 1.48
N ARG A 498 -21.33 -61.26 2.12
CA ARG A 498 -21.79 -59.86 2.14
C ARG A 498 -20.66 -58.97 2.64
N ALA A 499 -20.40 -57.89 1.92
CA ALA A 499 -19.40 -56.89 2.26
C ALA A 499 -19.74 -56.32 3.65
N GLU A 500 -18.98 -56.74 4.66
CA GLU A 500 -19.19 -56.42 6.07
C GLU A 500 -17.94 -55.76 6.62
N VAL A 501 -18.13 -54.70 7.41
CA VAL A 501 -17.08 -54.00 8.13
C VAL A 501 -17.32 -54.16 9.63
N LYS A 502 -16.25 -54.50 10.36
CA LYS A 502 -16.27 -54.64 11.83
C LYS A 502 -15.21 -53.73 12.46
N GLY A 503 -15.58 -53.08 13.56
CA GLY A 503 -14.67 -52.29 14.38
C GLY A 503 -14.32 -53.00 15.68
N TYR A 504 -13.08 -52.87 16.13
CA TYR A 504 -12.58 -53.39 17.41
C TYR A 504 -11.90 -52.28 18.21
N SER A 505 -12.13 -52.22 19.52
CA SER A 505 -11.41 -51.29 20.41
C SER A 505 -9.95 -51.71 20.55
N ALA A 506 -9.02 -50.77 20.42
CA ALA A 506 -7.61 -51.01 20.73
C ALA A 506 -7.38 -51.24 22.23
N GLN A 507 -8.17 -50.58 23.09
CA GLN A 507 -8.02 -50.67 24.54
C GLN A 507 -8.43 -52.05 25.09
N SER A 508 -9.50 -52.65 24.57
CA SER A 508 -10.05 -53.91 25.11
C SER A 508 -9.96 -55.10 24.15
N GLY A 509 -9.68 -54.86 22.86
CA GLY A 509 -9.76 -55.86 21.81
C GLY A 509 -11.18 -56.33 21.48
N SER A 510 -12.22 -55.79 22.12
CA SER A 510 -13.61 -56.20 21.90
C SER A 510 -14.18 -55.62 20.61
N GLN A 511 -15.07 -56.37 19.94
CA GLN A 511 -15.83 -55.86 18.80
C GLN A 511 -16.77 -54.74 19.25
N LEU A 512 -16.70 -53.57 18.61
CA LEU A 512 -17.52 -52.40 18.88
C LEU A 512 -18.77 -52.37 18.00
N PHE A 513 -18.61 -52.65 16.70
CA PHE A 513 -19.70 -52.58 15.74
C PHE A 513 -19.53 -53.58 14.59
N SER A 514 -20.63 -53.79 13.84
CA SER A 514 -20.65 -54.44 12.53
C SER A 514 -21.64 -53.70 11.62
N LEU A 515 -21.25 -53.44 10.37
CA LEU A 515 -22.09 -52.75 9.39
C LEU A 515 -21.93 -53.36 7.98
N LEU A 516 -22.99 -53.26 7.17
CA LEU A 516 -23.06 -53.75 5.78
C LEU A 516 -23.13 -52.58 4.79
N PRO A 517 -21.99 -51.94 4.44
CA PRO A 517 -21.99 -50.69 3.68
C PRO A 517 -22.50 -50.84 2.25
N TYR A 518 -22.61 -52.06 1.72
CA TYR A 518 -23.13 -52.27 0.36
C TYR A 518 -24.25 -53.32 0.32
N GLY A 519 -24.97 -53.49 1.45
CA GLY A 519 -26.11 -54.38 1.56
C GLY A 519 -25.78 -55.83 1.15
N GLY A 520 -26.37 -56.28 0.05
CA GLY A 520 -26.21 -57.64 -0.47
C GLY A 520 -24.93 -57.88 -1.31
N PHE A 521 -24.13 -56.85 -1.58
CA PHE A 521 -22.92 -56.96 -2.41
C PHE A 521 -21.89 -57.91 -1.79
N THR A 522 -21.25 -58.76 -2.60
CA THR A 522 -20.33 -59.81 -2.11
C THR A 522 -18.90 -59.73 -2.65
N GLY A 523 -18.53 -58.64 -3.33
CA GLY A 523 -17.19 -58.43 -3.89
C GLY A 523 -16.13 -57.97 -2.88
N GLY A 524 -16.49 -57.91 -1.60
CA GLY A 524 -15.63 -57.43 -0.50
C GLY A 524 -15.67 -55.91 -0.31
N VAL A 525 -15.04 -55.45 0.77
CA VAL A 525 -14.97 -54.02 1.16
C VAL A 525 -13.57 -53.66 1.61
N ARG A 526 -13.09 -52.51 1.14
CA ARG A 526 -11.83 -51.88 1.55
C ARG A 526 -12.17 -50.83 2.58
N VAL A 527 -11.29 -50.65 3.56
CA VAL A 527 -11.55 -49.83 4.73
C VAL A 527 -10.37 -48.90 4.98
N ALA A 528 -10.67 -47.70 5.47
CA ALA A 528 -9.72 -46.72 6.00
C ALA A 528 -10.41 -45.95 7.14
N LYS A 529 -9.62 -45.16 7.87
CA LYS A 529 -10.07 -44.33 8.99
C LYS A 529 -9.53 -42.92 8.87
N GLY A 530 -10.37 -41.92 9.09
CA GLY A 530 -9.98 -40.51 9.10
C GLY A 530 -11.09 -39.65 9.69
N ASP A 531 -10.75 -38.59 10.42
CA ASP A 531 -11.75 -37.65 10.96
C ASP A 531 -12.20 -36.69 9.83
N VAL A 532 -13.25 -37.08 9.08
CA VAL A 532 -13.70 -36.31 7.90
C VAL A 532 -14.64 -35.16 8.30
N ASN A 533 -15.21 -35.22 9.50
CA ASN A 533 -16.21 -34.26 9.98
C ASN A 533 -15.66 -33.29 11.06
N GLY A 534 -14.43 -33.51 11.54
CA GLY A 534 -13.71 -32.67 12.49
C GLY A 534 -14.19 -32.81 13.94
N ASP A 535 -14.87 -33.90 14.30
CA ASP A 535 -15.37 -34.16 15.65
C ASP A 535 -14.33 -34.77 16.60
N GLY A 536 -13.11 -35.03 16.11
CA GLY A 536 -12.01 -35.61 16.87
C GLY A 536 -12.06 -37.13 16.99
N THR A 537 -13.08 -37.79 16.43
CA THR A 537 -13.22 -39.24 16.33
C THR A 537 -12.95 -39.68 14.89
N LEU A 538 -12.16 -40.75 14.71
CA LEU A 538 -11.90 -41.25 13.36
C LEU A 538 -13.17 -41.88 12.75
N ASP A 539 -13.59 -41.37 11.59
CA ASP A 539 -14.72 -41.89 10.82
C ASP A 539 -14.32 -43.11 9.96
N ILE A 540 -15.32 -43.89 9.57
CA ILE A 540 -15.14 -45.15 8.83
C ILE A 540 -15.35 -44.93 7.34
N ILE A 541 -14.27 -44.98 6.57
CA ILE A 541 -14.31 -44.85 5.11
C ILE A 541 -14.32 -46.24 4.47
N THR A 542 -15.29 -46.48 3.60
CA THR A 542 -15.47 -47.77 2.92
C THR A 542 -15.44 -47.60 1.41
N GLY A 543 -14.79 -48.55 0.73
CA GLY A 543 -14.75 -48.65 -0.73
C GLY A 543 -15.19 -50.03 -1.23
N ALA A 544 -16.06 -50.08 -2.23
CA ALA A 544 -16.53 -51.35 -2.80
C ALA A 544 -15.40 -52.11 -3.53
N GLY A 545 -15.33 -53.42 -3.28
CA GLY A 545 -14.40 -54.33 -3.97
C GLY A 545 -14.80 -54.64 -5.42
N ALA A 546 -14.09 -55.62 -6.02
CA ALA A 546 -14.31 -56.00 -7.42
C ALA A 546 -15.72 -56.54 -7.67
N GLY A 547 -16.32 -56.17 -8.80
CA GLY A 547 -17.72 -56.45 -9.14
C GLY A 547 -18.70 -55.37 -8.70
N GLY A 548 -18.29 -54.46 -7.81
CA GLY A 548 -19.03 -53.26 -7.43
C GLY A 548 -18.56 -52.05 -8.23
N GLY A 549 -19.41 -51.02 -8.33
CA GLY A 549 -18.98 -49.70 -8.82
C GLY A 549 -17.97 -49.04 -7.87
N PRO A 550 -17.35 -47.90 -8.26
CA PRO A 550 -16.39 -47.15 -7.43
C PRO A 550 -17.07 -46.38 -6.29
N HIS A 551 -17.96 -47.04 -5.56
CA HIS A 551 -18.80 -46.44 -4.53
C HIS A 551 -18.03 -46.31 -3.23
N ILE A 552 -17.91 -45.09 -2.73
CA ILE A 552 -17.35 -44.74 -1.43
C ILE A 552 -18.51 -44.42 -0.49
N ARG A 553 -18.45 -44.93 0.75
CA ARG A 553 -19.36 -44.53 1.83
C ARG A 553 -18.59 -44.27 3.10
N VAL A 554 -18.93 -43.20 3.80
CA VAL A 554 -18.28 -42.74 5.02
C VAL A 554 -19.29 -42.73 6.16
N PHE A 555 -18.96 -43.35 7.29
CA PHE A 555 -19.83 -43.46 8.46
C PHE A 555 -19.18 -42.80 9.67
N ASN A 556 -19.97 -42.13 10.50
CA ASN A 556 -19.45 -41.45 11.68
C ASN A 556 -18.83 -42.46 12.66
N GLY A 557 -17.64 -42.17 13.17
CA GLY A 557 -16.90 -43.05 14.07
C GLY A 557 -17.52 -43.18 15.46
N GLY A 558 -18.17 -42.13 15.95
CA GLY A 558 -18.91 -42.10 17.22
C GLY A 558 -20.28 -42.77 17.13
N ASP A 559 -20.94 -42.71 15.97
CA ASP A 559 -22.20 -43.41 15.67
C ASP A 559 -22.22 -43.95 14.23
N VAL A 560 -21.81 -45.22 14.08
CA VAL A 560 -21.74 -45.88 12.77
C VAL A 560 -23.10 -46.10 12.09
N SER A 561 -24.22 -45.78 12.75
CA SER A 561 -25.53 -45.76 12.11
C SER A 561 -25.73 -44.53 11.24
N GLN A 562 -24.95 -43.47 11.46
CA GLN A 562 -24.96 -42.25 10.68
C GLN A 562 -23.96 -42.35 9.51
N GLU A 563 -24.49 -42.31 8.29
CA GLU A 563 -23.67 -42.08 7.09
C GLU A 563 -23.44 -40.58 6.90
N LEU A 564 -22.17 -40.20 6.80
CA LEU A 564 -21.74 -38.82 6.55
C LEU A 564 -21.77 -38.53 5.04
N HIS A 565 -21.22 -39.44 4.23
CA HIS A 565 -21.06 -39.26 2.80
C HIS A 565 -21.25 -40.56 2.01
N GLY A 566 -21.73 -40.44 0.77
CA GLY A 566 -21.84 -41.55 -0.18
C GLY A 566 -21.75 -41.05 -1.62
N PHE A 567 -20.76 -41.53 -2.40
CA PHE A 567 -20.52 -41.05 -3.77
C PHE A 567 -19.75 -42.04 -4.65
N MET A 568 -19.77 -41.81 -5.97
CA MET A 568 -19.04 -42.60 -6.96
C MET A 568 -17.73 -41.89 -7.33
N ALA A 569 -16.58 -42.43 -6.92
CA ALA A 569 -15.28 -41.78 -7.14
C ALA A 569 -14.82 -41.79 -8.61
N PHE A 570 -15.26 -42.78 -9.39
CA PHE A 570 -14.94 -42.92 -10.82
C PHE A 570 -16.21 -43.18 -11.63
N ALA A 571 -16.07 -43.34 -12.95
CA ALA A 571 -17.18 -43.68 -13.83
C ALA A 571 -17.94 -44.91 -13.31
N THR A 572 -19.26 -44.83 -13.24
CA THR A 572 -20.12 -45.90 -12.69
C THR A 572 -20.04 -47.22 -13.46
N THR A 573 -19.52 -47.19 -14.69
CA THR A 573 -19.21 -48.37 -15.51
C THR A 573 -17.95 -49.12 -15.05
N MET A 574 -17.13 -48.53 -14.18
CA MET A 574 -15.91 -49.15 -13.65
C MET A 574 -16.25 -50.14 -12.54
N THR A 575 -16.33 -51.43 -12.88
CA THR A 575 -16.70 -52.50 -11.93
C THR A 575 -15.51 -53.24 -11.31
N LYS A 576 -14.31 -52.64 -11.33
CA LYS A 576 -13.08 -53.25 -10.78
C LYS A 576 -12.87 -52.96 -9.28
N GLY A 577 -13.77 -52.19 -8.66
CA GLY A 577 -13.66 -51.74 -7.28
C GLY A 577 -12.57 -50.70 -7.06
N VAL A 578 -12.36 -50.32 -5.80
CA VAL A 578 -11.42 -49.27 -5.39
C VAL A 578 -10.63 -49.64 -4.13
N TYR A 579 -9.55 -48.91 -3.88
CA TYR A 579 -8.84 -48.84 -2.60
C TYR A 579 -9.06 -47.46 -2.00
N VAL A 580 -9.12 -47.39 -0.67
CA VAL A 580 -9.38 -46.15 0.07
C VAL A 580 -8.29 -45.92 1.11
N ALA A 581 -7.96 -44.65 1.32
CA ALA A 581 -7.12 -44.13 2.39
C ALA A 581 -7.62 -42.73 2.76
N SER A 582 -7.06 -42.16 3.82
CA SER A 582 -7.40 -40.82 4.28
C SER A 582 -6.21 -40.13 4.92
N GLY A 583 -6.21 -38.80 4.85
CA GLY A 583 -5.22 -37.90 5.44
C GLY A 583 -5.52 -36.47 5.03
N ASP A 584 -5.17 -35.50 5.87
CA ASP A 584 -5.38 -34.07 5.59
C ASP A 584 -4.33 -33.58 4.58
N VAL A 585 -4.65 -33.66 3.28
CA VAL A 585 -3.71 -33.31 2.20
C VAL A 585 -3.78 -31.83 1.83
N ASN A 586 -4.90 -31.15 2.12
CA ASN A 586 -5.09 -29.72 1.82
C ASN A 586 -4.85 -28.80 3.04
N LYS A 587 -4.66 -29.38 4.23
CA LYS A 587 -4.43 -28.72 5.52
C LYS A 587 -5.60 -27.87 5.98
N ASP A 588 -6.81 -28.32 5.70
CA ASP A 588 -8.04 -27.69 6.19
C ASP A 588 -8.46 -28.14 7.59
N GLY A 589 -7.75 -29.13 8.16
CA GLY A 589 -8.01 -29.70 9.48
C GLY A 589 -8.97 -30.90 9.47
N PHE A 590 -9.45 -31.31 8.30
CA PHE A 590 -10.29 -32.50 8.10
C PHE A 590 -9.50 -33.56 7.32
N ALA A 591 -9.78 -34.83 7.57
CA ALA A 591 -9.16 -35.90 6.80
C ALA A 591 -9.79 -35.97 5.39
N ASP A 592 -8.97 -35.86 4.35
CA ASP A 592 -9.42 -36.04 2.96
C ASP A 592 -9.55 -37.52 2.59
N ILE A 593 -10.32 -37.80 1.54
CA ILE A 593 -10.61 -39.15 1.05
C ILE A 593 -9.79 -39.43 -0.20
N ILE A 594 -8.82 -40.34 -0.09
CA ILE A 594 -7.95 -40.77 -1.20
C ILE A 594 -8.49 -42.09 -1.77
N VAL A 595 -8.71 -42.13 -3.08
CA VAL A 595 -9.31 -43.29 -3.77
C VAL A 595 -8.43 -43.75 -4.94
N GLY A 596 -7.99 -45.00 -4.89
CA GLY A 596 -7.23 -45.67 -5.96
C GLY A 596 -8.08 -46.65 -6.77
N THR A 597 -7.85 -46.76 -8.08
CA THR A 597 -8.54 -47.73 -8.93
C THR A 597 -8.14 -49.19 -8.62
N GLY A 598 -9.11 -50.10 -8.66
CA GLY A 598 -8.89 -51.54 -8.50
C GLY A 598 -8.17 -52.20 -9.68
N SER A 599 -7.80 -53.47 -9.52
CA SER A 599 -7.07 -54.24 -10.53
C SER A 599 -7.90 -54.51 -11.79
N GLY A 600 -7.28 -54.40 -12.97
CA GLY A 600 -7.90 -54.64 -14.27
C GLY A 600 -8.36 -53.36 -14.99
N VAL A 601 -8.00 -52.19 -14.46
CA VAL A 601 -8.16 -50.87 -15.09
C VAL A 601 -6.87 -50.06 -14.90
N VAL A 602 -6.70 -49.02 -15.70
CA VAL A 602 -5.56 -48.09 -15.59
C VAL A 602 -5.48 -47.52 -14.17
N THR A 603 -4.27 -47.38 -13.65
CA THR A 603 -4.02 -46.79 -12.33
C THR A 603 -4.43 -45.33 -12.32
N ARG A 604 -5.38 -44.96 -11.45
CA ARG A 604 -5.80 -43.58 -11.25
C ARG A 604 -6.04 -43.37 -9.76
N VAL A 605 -5.60 -42.23 -9.24
CA VAL A 605 -5.84 -41.80 -7.86
C VAL A 605 -6.61 -40.50 -7.91
N LYS A 606 -7.72 -40.46 -7.18
CA LYS A 606 -8.50 -39.26 -6.94
C LYS A 606 -8.51 -38.92 -5.47
N VAL A 607 -8.52 -37.63 -5.16
CA VAL A 607 -8.63 -37.14 -3.79
C VAL A 607 -9.83 -36.23 -3.70
N PHE A 608 -10.64 -36.44 -2.67
CA PHE A 608 -11.82 -35.65 -2.39
C PHE A 608 -11.68 -35.03 -1.02
N ASP A 609 -12.02 -33.75 -0.94
CA ASP A 609 -12.12 -33.02 0.31
C ASP A 609 -13.07 -33.74 1.27
N GLY A 610 -12.60 -33.99 2.49
CA GLY A 610 -13.32 -34.82 3.48
C GLY A 610 -14.69 -34.26 3.84
N GLN A 611 -14.80 -32.94 3.92
CA GLN A 611 -16.01 -32.23 4.36
C GLN A 611 -16.96 -31.91 3.20
N THR A 612 -16.42 -31.42 2.08
CA THR A 612 -17.20 -30.87 0.97
C THR A 612 -17.38 -31.84 -0.20
N LEU A 613 -16.62 -32.93 -0.23
CA LEU A 613 -16.52 -33.89 -1.35
C LEU A 613 -16.05 -33.25 -2.67
N ILE A 614 -15.50 -32.04 -2.63
CA ILE A 614 -14.88 -31.43 -3.80
C ILE A 614 -13.69 -32.28 -4.22
N GLU A 615 -13.59 -32.60 -5.51
CA GLU A 615 -12.42 -33.27 -6.05
C GLU A 615 -11.22 -32.33 -6.00
N LEU A 616 -10.29 -32.60 -5.09
CA LEU A 616 -9.04 -31.88 -4.93
C LEU A 616 -8.04 -32.29 -6.01
N PHE A 617 -8.08 -33.57 -6.41
CA PHE A 617 -7.04 -34.12 -7.24
C PHE A 617 -7.42 -35.34 -8.08
N ASP A 618 -6.74 -35.49 -9.24
CA ASP A 618 -6.92 -36.62 -10.15
C ASP A 618 -5.66 -36.86 -11.01
N PHE A 619 -4.99 -38.00 -10.83
CA PHE A 619 -3.77 -38.33 -11.55
C PHE A 619 -3.51 -39.83 -11.75
N THR A 620 -2.52 -40.12 -12.60
CA THR A 620 -2.08 -41.49 -12.91
C THR A 620 -0.68 -41.72 -12.31
N PRO A 621 -0.56 -42.42 -11.17
CA PRO A 621 0.71 -42.59 -10.45
C PRO A 621 1.63 -43.64 -11.07
N TYR A 622 1.27 -44.30 -12.16
CA TYR A 622 2.12 -45.26 -12.85
C TYR A 622 1.98 -45.11 -14.36
N ASN A 623 2.68 -45.94 -15.12
CA ASN A 623 2.56 -45.97 -16.58
C ASN A 623 1.06 -46.08 -16.98
N PRO A 624 0.53 -45.21 -17.86
CA PRO A 624 -0.88 -45.23 -18.28
C PRO A 624 -1.37 -46.54 -18.93
N PHE A 625 -0.46 -47.40 -19.40
CA PHE A 625 -0.79 -48.73 -19.93
C PHE A 625 -0.82 -49.82 -18.85
N PHE A 626 -0.36 -49.51 -17.63
CA PHE A 626 -0.39 -50.45 -16.51
C PHE A 626 -1.80 -50.55 -15.94
N GLN A 627 -2.37 -51.76 -15.99
CA GLN A 627 -3.76 -52.05 -15.59
C GLN A 627 -3.86 -52.79 -14.24
N GLY A 628 -2.80 -52.79 -13.43
CA GLY A 628 -2.78 -53.51 -12.16
C GLY A 628 -3.60 -52.85 -11.04
N GLY A 629 -4.12 -51.64 -11.26
CA GLY A 629 -4.69 -50.82 -10.20
C GLY A 629 -3.63 -50.29 -9.23
N VAL A 630 -4.08 -49.56 -8.21
CA VAL A 630 -3.20 -48.86 -7.27
C VAL A 630 -3.76 -48.93 -5.85
N THR A 631 -2.91 -49.35 -4.90
CA THR A 631 -3.18 -49.24 -3.46
C THR A 631 -2.73 -47.87 -2.98
N VAL A 632 -3.41 -47.32 -1.97
CA VAL A 632 -3.21 -45.94 -1.51
C VAL A 632 -3.06 -45.90 0.01
N ALA A 633 -2.25 -44.97 0.49
CA ALA A 633 -2.08 -44.57 1.88
C ALA A 633 -1.76 -43.07 1.92
N ALA A 634 -1.87 -42.44 3.09
CA ALA A 634 -1.52 -41.03 3.26
C ALA A 634 -0.88 -40.75 4.62
N GLY A 635 0.08 -39.83 4.66
CA GLY A 635 0.78 -39.40 5.86
C GLY A 635 1.90 -38.42 5.54
N ASP A 636 2.23 -37.52 6.47
CA ASP A 636 3.30 -36.52 6.27
C ASP A 636 4.69 -37.17 6.32
N VAL A 637 5.17 -37.68 5.19
CA VAL A 637 6.45 -38.41 5.14
C VAL A 637 7.64 -37.46 5.08
N ASN A 638 7.44 -36.23 4.62
CA ASN A 638 8.50 -35.26 4.39
C ASN A 638 8.67 -34.23 5.53
N GLY A 639 7.72 -34.17 6.47
CA GLY A 639 7.70 -33.31 7.65
C GLY A 639 7.27 -31.86 7.37
N ASP A 640 6.52 -31.60 6.30
CA ASP A 640 6.02 -30.27 5.94
C ASP A 640 4.64 -29.94 6.54
N GLY A 641 4.04 -30.91 7.22
CA GLY A 641 2.74 -30.79 7.86
C GLY A 641 1.56 -30.87 6.90
N TYR A 642 1.72 -31.43 5.70
CA TYR A 642 0.66 -31.89 4.81
C TYR A 642 0.73 -33.42 4.71
N ALA A 643 -0.41 -34.11 4.62
CA ALA A 643 -0.36 -35.54 4.33
C ALA A 643 0.10 -35.78 2.88
N ASP A 644 1.17 -36.55 2.70
CA ASP A 644 1.64 -36.99 1.40
C ASP A 644 0.86 -38.21 0.92
N ILE A 645 0.70 -38.38 -0.40
CA ILE A 645 0.01 -39.54 -0.98
C ILE A 645 1.01 -40.63 -1.31
N ILE A 646 0.86 -41.79 -0.68
CA ILE A 646 1.68 -42.97 -0.92
C ILE A 646 0.89 -43.94 -1.78
N THR A 647 1.49 -44.41 -2.86
CA THR A 647 0.87 -45.35 -3.79
C THR A 647 1.68 -46.62 -3.90
N GLY A 648 1.00 -47.77 -3.98
CA GLY A 648 1.59 -49.07 -4.29
C GLY A 648 1.05 -49.63 -5.60
N ALA A 649 1.93 -50.10 -6.49
CA ALA A 649 1.51 -50.75 -7.72
C ALA A 649 0.77 -52.07 -7.41
N GLY A 650 -0.34 -52.34 -8.09
CA GLY A 650 -1.08 -53.60 -7.98
C GLY A 650 -0.50 -54.77 -8.80
N PRO A 651 -1.27 -55.86 -9.02
CA PRO A 651 -0.81 -57.04 -9.76
C PRO A 651 -0.34 -56.74 -11.19
N GLY A 652 0.71 -57.42 -11.63
CA GLY A 652 1.42 -57.16 -12.89
C GLY A 652 2.54 -56.11 -12.76
N GLY A 653 2.52 -55.30 -11.69
CA GLY A 653 3.57 -54.37 -11.32
C GLY A 653 4.57 -54.97 -10.35
N GLY A 654 5.80 -54.42 -10.34
CA GLY A 654 6.75 -54.66 -9.25
C GLY A 654 6.19 -54.18 -7.90
N PRO A 655 6.85 -54.49 -6.76
CA PRO A 655 6.52 -53.90 -5.46
C PRO A 655 6.97 -52.43 -5.40
N HIS A 656 6.54 -51.64 -6.39
CA HIS A 656 6.91 -50.24 -6.58
C HIS A 656 6.02 -49.38 -5.70
N VAL A 657 6.64 -48.58 -4.84
CA VAL A 657 6.00 -47.54 -4.03
C VAL A 657 6.42 -46.19 -4.58
N ARG A 658 5.47 -45.27 -4.73
CA ARG A 658 5.71 -43.87 -5.10
C ARG A 658 4.99 -42.96 -4.14
N VAL A 659 5.64 -41.86 -3.75
CA VAL A 659 5.14 -40.88 -2.78
C VAL A 659 5.05 -39.52 -3.46
N PHE A 660 3.92 -38.85 -3.28
CA PHE A 660 3.56 -37.59 -3.94
C PHE A 660 3.27 -36.51 -2.90
N ASP A 661 3.86 -35.34 -3.11
CA ASP A 661 3.89 -34.21 -2.19
C ASP A 661 2.50 -33.66 -1.86
N GLY A 662 2.14 -33.74 -0.58
CA GLY A 662 0.91 -33.25 0.04
C GLY A 662 0.64 -31.77 -0.19
N SER A 663 1.69 -30.94 -0.06
CA SER A 663 1.59 -29.47 -0.03
C SER A 663 1.08 -28.84 -1.33
N GLN A 664 1.05 -29.62 -2.41
CA GLN A 664 0.63 -29.16 -3.73
C GLN A 664 -0.85 -29.46 -4.04
N PHE A 665 -1.55 -30.16 -3.14
CA PHE A 665 -2.96 -30.48 -3.29
C PHE A 665 -3.82 -29.26 -2.88
N GLY A 666 -4.73 -28.84 -3.78
CA GLY A 666 -5.49 -27.58 -3.66
C GLY A 666 -5.32 -26.60 -4.83
N GLN A 667 -4.41 -26.89 -5.78
CA GLN A 667 -4.11 -26.06 -6.97
C GLN A 667 -5.06 -26.26 -8.17
N GLY A 668 -6.12 -27.08 -8.04
CA GLY A 668 -7.12 -27.33 -9.08
C GLY A 668 -6.85 -28.54 -10.01
N THR A 669 -7.78 -28.83 -10.92
CA THR A 669 -7.75 -30.04 -11.78
C THR A 669 -6.71 -29.94 -12.91
N GLY A 670 -6.04 -31.05 -13.24
CA GLY A 670 -5.06 -31.14 -14.34
C GLY A 670 -3.58 -30.96 -13.94
N PHE A 671 -3.32 -30.78 -12.63
CA PHE A 671 -1.97 -30.76 -12.07
C PHE A 671 -1.40 -32.19 -11.93
N VAL A 672 -0.07 -32.33 -12.00
CA VAL A 672 0.63 -33.59 -11.69
C VAL A 672 1.45 -33.35 -10.44
N PRO A 673 1.25 -34.10 -9.33
CA PRO A 673 1.97 -33.85 -8.09
C PRO A 673 3.45 -34.10 -8.28
N THR A 674 4.25 -33.34 -7.53
CA THR A 674 5.67 -33.65 -7.41
C THR A 674 5.81 -35.00 -6.73
N GLU A 675 6.46 -35.95 -7.42
CA GLU A 675 6.89 -37.18 -6.77
C GLU A 675 8.06 -36.83 -5.84
N LEU A 676 7.86 -37.06 -4.55
CA LEU A 676 8.93 -36.99 -3.57
C LEU A 676 9.87 -38.16 -3.83
N TRP A 677 9.37 -39.39 -3.72
CA TRP A 677 10.18 -40.61 -3.75
C TRP A 677 9.53 -41.73 -4.57
N GLY A 678 10.35 -42.58 -5.17
CA GLY A 678 9.93 -43.82 -5.81
C GLY A 678 10.95 -44.93 -5.55
N PHE A 679 10.51 -46.11 -5.08
CA PHE A 679 11.40 -47.22 -4.76
C PHE A 679 10.73 -48.59 -4.82
N MET A 680 11.54 -49.65 -4.96
CA MET A 680 11.06 -51.03 -4.92
C MET A 680 11.09 -51.54 -3.48
N ALA A 681 9.93 -51.62 -2.83
CA ALA A 681 9.78 -52.00 -1.43
C ALA A 681 10.11 -53.48 -1.17
N HIS A 682 9.97 -54.36 -2.16
CA HIS A 682 10.39 -55.76 -2.06
C HIS A 682 11.27 -56.15 -3.25
N ASN A 683 11.63 -57.44 -3.37
CA ASN A 683 12.45 -57.90 -4.49
C ASN A 683 11.79 -57.51 -5.85
N PRO A 684 12.48 -56.73 -6.72
CA PRO A 684 11.91 -56.22 -7.97
C PRO A 684 11.45 -57.30 -8.97
N VAL A 685 11.89 -58.55 -8.79
CA VAL A 685 11.45 -59.71 -9.60
C VAL A 685 9.98 -60.05 -9.35
N TYR A 686 9.45 -59.76 -8.15
CA TYR A 686 8.04 -60.02 -7.86
C TYR A 686 7.15 -59.09 -8.67
N LYS A 687 6.19 -59.64 -9.43
CA LYS A 687 5.24 -58.86 -10.26
C LYS A 687 3.82 -58.87 -9.69
N THR A 688 3.71 -59.00 -8.38
CA THR A 688 2.44 -59.17 -7.67
C THR A 688 1.90 -57.88 -7.08
N GLY A 689 2.69 -56.80 -7.10
CA GLY A 689 2.37 -55.52 -6.47
C GLY A 689 2.75 -55.44 -4.97
N VAL A 690 2.29 -54.39 -4.32
CA VAL A 690 2.53 -54.07 -2.90
C VAL A 690 1.31 -53.37 -2.27
N PHE A 691 1.01 -53.70 -1.00
CA PHE A 691 0.06 -52.93 -0.18
C PHE A 691 0.83 -51.92 0.66
N VAL A 692 0.28 -50.72 0.80
CA VAL A 692 0.89 -49.60 1.52
C VAL A 692 -0.02 -49.15 2.66
N SER A 693 0.59 -48.69 3.75
CA SER A 693 -0.01 -47.95 4.86
C SER A 693 1.07 -47.01 5.43
N SER A 694 0.70 -46.09 6.31
CA SER A 694 1.63 -45.09 6.85
C SER A 694 1.23 -44.59 8.22
N GLY A 695 2.23 -44.41 9.09
CA GLY A 695 2.11 -43.96 10.48
C GLY A 695 3.50 -43.69 11.07
N ASN A 696 3.60 -43.01 12.20
CA ASN A 696 4.86 -42.63 12.85
C ASN A 696 5.37 -43.76 13.76
N ILE A 697 6.19 -44.67 13.21
CA ILE A 697 6.57 -45.94 13.83
C ILE A 697 7.90 -45.82 14.58
N ASP A 698 8.82 -44.95 14.14
CA ASP A 698 10.07 -44.68 14.87
C ASP A 698 10.03 -43.42 15.76
N ASN A 699 8.87 -42.75 15.80
CA ASN A 699 8.59 -41.57 16.60
C ASN A 699 9.50 -40.37 16.27
N ASP A 700 9.92 -40.24 15.02
CA ASP A 700 10.70 -39.08 14.54
C ASP A 700 9.83 -37.86 14.19
N GLY A 701 8.50 -38.02 14.26
CA GLY A 701 7.51 -37.00 13.98
C GLY A 701 7.08 -36.92 12.51
N ARG A 702 7.57 -37.82 11.66
CA ARG A 702 7.15 -38.03 10.27
C ARG A 702 6.36 -39.32 10.17
N ALA A 703 5.57 -39.45 9.12
CA ALA A 703 4.94 -40.71 8.77
C ALA A 703 5.96 -41.64 8.08
N ASP A 704 6.08 -42.85 8.61
CA ASP A 704 6.79 -43.96 8.00
C ASP A 704 5.89 -44.71 7.03
N ILE A 705 6.49 -45.46 6.10
CA ILE A 705 5.78 -46.24 5.11
C ILE A 705 5.86 -47.72 5.48
N VAL A 706 4.69 -48.33 5.69
CA VAL A 706 4.55 -49.77 5.92
C VAL A 706 4.15 -50.45 4.61
N THR A 707 4.89 -51.48 4.24
CA THR A 707 4.64 -52.23 3.00
C THR A 707 4.43 -53.71 3.26
N GLY A 708 3.33 -54.25 2.74
CA GLY A 708 3.03 -55.68 2.73
C GLY A 708 3.14 -56.25 1.32
N ILE A 709 3.83 -57.39 1.18
CA ILE A 709 4.00 -58.01 -0.14
C ILE A 709 2.65 -58.52 -0.69
N ALA A 710 2.29 -58.16 -1.92
CA ALA A 710 1.02 -58.59 -2.51
C ALA A 710 1.09 -59.96 -3.21
N SER A 711 2.03 -60.83 -2.82
CA SER A 711 2.27 -62.14 -3.46
C SER A 711 1.63 -63.31 -2.71
N ALA A 712 1.04 -64.24 -3.47
CA ALA A 712 0.63 -65.55 -2.95
C ALA A 712 1.69 -66.66 -3.14
N SER A 713 2.77 -66.38 -3.90
CA SER A 713 3.74 -67.39 -4.36
C SER A 713 5.08 -67.34 -3.63
N VAL A 714 5.29 -66.34 -2.77
CA VAL A 714 6.50 -66.23 -1.95
C VAL A 714 6.21 -66.85 -0.59
N TYR A 715 6.99 -67.86 -0.17
CA TYR A 715 6.84 -68.58 1.11
C TYR A 715 6.97 -67.72 2.39
N VAL A 716 7.02 -66.39 2.28
CA VAL A 716 7.14 -65.47 3.41
C VAL A 716 6.10 -64.33 3.35
N PRO A 717 5.23 -64.20 4.38
CA PRO A 717 4.29 -63.07 4.54
C PRO A 717 5.04 -61.80 5.00
N SER A 718 5.89 -61.25 4.13
CA SER A 718 6.83 -60.18 4.47
C SER A 718 6.15 -58.81 4.62
N VAL A 719 6.48 -58.14 5.73
CA VAL A 719 6.17 -56.74 6.01
C VAL A 719 7.49 -55.98 6.20
N ARG A 720 7.56 -54.75 5.68
CA ARG A 720 8.71 -53.86 5.81
C ARG A 720 8.25 -52.47 6.22
N VAL A 721 9.06 -51.80 7.02
CA VAL A 721 8.84 -50.41 7.44
C VAL A 721 9.99 -49.55 6.94
N TRP A 722 9.66 -48.41 6.36
CA TRP A 722 10.58 -47.49 5.71
C TRP A 722 10.44 -46.10 6.34
N GLY A 723 11.55 -45.53 6.77
CA GLY A 723 11.58 -44.26 7.50
C GLY A 723 11.12 -43.07 6.65
N GLY A 724 10.23 -42.25 7.21
CA GLY A 724 9.91 -40.91 6.71
C GLY A 724 11.16 -40.03 6.64
N GLY A 725 11.29 -39.15 5.64
CA GLY A 725 12.47 -38.32 5.36
C GLY A 725 13.75 -39.06 4.91
N THR A 726 14.04 -40.24 5.45
CA THR A 726 15.32 -40.95 5.29
C THR A 726 15.32 -41.93 4.13
N LYS A 727 14.16 -42.48 3.77
CA LYS A 727 13.97 -43.54 2.76
C LYS A 727 14.71 -44.85 3.09
N THR A 728 15.17 -45.01 4.33
CA THR A 728 15.87 -46.21 4.76
C THR A 728 14.89 -47.22 5.33
N MET A 729 15.10 -48.51 5.05
CA MET A 729 14.33 -49.57 5.69
C MET A 729 14.71 -49.60 7.19
N LEU A 730 13.74 -49.30 8.06
CA LEU A 730 13.93 -49.33 9.51
C LEU A 730 14.03 -50.78 9.98
N TYR A 731 13.05 -51.60 9.62
CA TYR A 731 13.03 -53.02 9.93
C TYR A 731 12.13 -53.81 8.97
N GLN A 732 12.25 -55.14 9.03
CA GLN A 732 11.39 -56.08 8.31
C GLN A 732 11.07 -57.29 9.18
N PHE A 733 9.87 -57.86 8.99
CA PHE A 733 9.46 -59.07 9.67
C PHE A 733 8.51 -59.90 8.80
N ASN A 734 8.30 -61.16 9.18
CA ASN A 734 7.29 -62.01 8.57
C ASN A 734 6.05 -62.00 9.47
N ALA A 735 4.91 -61.58 8.94
CA ALA A 735 3.65 -61.65 9.66
C ALA A 735 3.26 -63.12 9.93
N PHE A 736 2.40 -63.34 10.92
CA PHE A 736 1.87 -64.65 11.26
C PHE A 736 2.92 -65.71 11.68
N THR A 737 4.08 -65.29 12.18
CA THR A 737 5.04 -66.20 12.82
C THR A 737 4.61 -66.51 14.25
N ASP A 738 4.47 -67.79 14.59
CA ASP A 738 3.93 -68.23 15.89
C ASP A 738 4.99 -68.41 17.00
N THR A 739 6.26 -68.03 16.78
CA THR A 739 7.29 -68.14 17.82
C THR A 739 8.07 -66.85 18.02
N ASN A 740 8.12 -66.39 19.28
CA ASN A 740 9.05 -65.38 19.79
C ASN A 740 10.45 -66.01 20.01
N SER A 741 10.88 -66.92 19.12
CA SER A 741 12.07 -67.73 19.33
C SER A 741 13.26 -67.22 18.51
N SER A 742 14.42 -67.22 19.16
CA SER A 742 15.74 -66.75 18.69
C SER A 742 16.35 -67.64 17.60
N LEU A 743 15.58 -68.03 16.59
CA LEU A 743 16.10 -68.87 15.50
C LEU A 743 17.07 -68.08 14.61
N PRO A 744 18.16 -68.72 14.14
CA PRO A 744 19.20 -68.07 13.33
C PRO A 744 18.66 -67.57 11.99
N SER A 745 19.34 -66.54 11.47
CA SER A 745 18.95 -65.66 10.37
C SER A 745 18.66 -66.32 9.01
N SER A 746 18.85 -67.64 8.86
CA SER A 746 18.75 -68.34 7.58
C SER A 746 17.48 -69.19 7.37
N LEU A 747 16.52 -69.21 8.31
CA LEU A 747 15.29 -70.02 8.17
C LEU A 747 14.02 -69.33 8.72
N TRP A 748 13.72 -68.11 8.26
CA TRP A 748 12.47 -67.42 8.61
C TRP A 748 11.32 -67.88 7.71
N VAL A 749 10.56 -68.89 8.13
CA VAL A 749 9.33 -69.30 7.44
C VAL A 749 8.14 -68.83 8.27
N GLY A 750 7.28 -67.98 7.69
CA GLY A 750 5.99 -67.65 8.30
C GLY A 750 5.08 -68.89 8.36
N ASP A 751 3.97 -68.82 9.08
CA ASP A 751 3.00 -69.93 9.03
C ASP A 751 2.47 -70.10 7.59
N SER A 752 2.71 -71.28 7.02
CA SER A 752 2.32 -71.61 5.64
C SER A 752 0.82 -71.46 5.37
N ARG A 753 -0.01 -71.50 6.42
CA ARG A 753 -1.46 -71.21 6.33
C ARG A 753 -1.74 -69.79 5.89
N TYR A 754 -0.82 -68.84 6.07
CA TYR A 754 -0.99 -67.41 5.78
C TYR A 754 -0.10 -66.89 4.65
N VAL A 755 0.52 -67.79 3.87
CA VAL A 755 1.27 -67.45 2.65
C VAL A 755 0.30 -66.95 1.56
N ALA A 756 0.01 -65.66 1.61
CA ALA A 756 -0.92 -64.92 0.76
C ALA A 756 -0.53 -63.44 0.74
N PRO A 757 -1.12 -62.62 -0.14
CA PRO A 757 -0.89 -61.19 -0.13
C PRO A 757 -1.15 -60.61 1.27
N ILE A 758 -0.19 -59.86 1.83
CA ILE A 758 -0.31 -59.27 3.17
C ILE A 758 -0.74 -57.82 3.06
N ARG A 759 -1.91 -57.53 3.61
CA ARG A 759 -2.43 -56.18 3.77
C ARG A 759 -1.94 -55.62 5.09
N VAL A 760 -1.69 -54.32 5.10
CA VAL A 760 -1.08 -53.61 6.21
C VAL A 760 -1.96 -52.42 6.58
N GLY A 761 -2.00 -52.11 7.87
CA GLY A 761 -2.58 -50.92 8.45
C GLY A 761 -1.69 -50.45 9.59
N VAL A 762 -1.94 -49.25 10.10
CA VAL A 762 -1.26 -48.72 11.28
C VAL A 762 -2.27 -48.28 12.34
N ILE A 763 -1.86 -48.36 13.59
CA ILE A 763 -2.64 -47.92 14.75
C ILE A 763 -1.74 -47.86 15.97
N ASP A 764 -1.79 -46.80 16.77
CA ASP A 764 -1.30 -46.87 18.15
C ASP A 764 -2.23 -47.78 18.98
N PHE A 765 -1.89 -49.07 19.11
CA PHE A 765 -2.76 -50.04 19.77
C PHE A 765 -2.61 -49.99 21.29
N ASN A 766 -1.38 -49.80 21.77
CA ASN A 766 -1.05 -49.85 23.20
C ASN A 766 -1.15 -48.46 23.90
N GLY A 767 -1.37 -47.38 23.15
CA GLY A 767 -1.51 -46.02 23.65
C GLY A 767 -0.19 -45.36 24.04
N ASP A 768 0.94 -45.82 23.51
CA ASP A 768 2.27 -45.29 23.84
C ASP A 768 2.68 -44.09 22.97
N GLY A 769 1.85 -43.70 22.01
CA GLY A 769 2.11 -42.61 21.07
C GLY A 769 3.08 -42.99 19.95
N ILE A 770 3.28 -44.28 19.71
CA ILE A 770 3.99 -44.84 18.57
C ILE A 770 3.01 -45.70 17.79
N ASP A 771 2.97 -45.54 16.47
CA ASP A 771 2.06 -46.34 15.65
C ASP A 771 2.54 -47.81 15.56
N ASP A 772 1.64 -48.75 15.80
CA ASP A 772 1.85 -50.19 15.67
C ASP A 772 1.42 -50.70 14.28
N VAL A 773 1.95 -51.85 13.88
CA VAL A 773 1.72 -52.43 12.56
C VAL A 773 0.62 -53.49 12.61
N ALA A 774 -0.52 -53.20 12.00
CA ALA A 774 -1.61 -54.15 11.78
C ALA A 774 -1.41 -54.93 10.48
N THR A 775 -1.68 -56.24 10.51
CA THR A 775 -1.53 -57.13 9.35
C THR A 775 -2.74 -58.02 9.16
N ALA A 776 -3.07 -58.26 7.89
CA ALA A 776 -4.16 -59.13 7.48
C ALA A 776 -3.77 -59.97 6.25
N PRO A 777 -4.10 -61.27 6.21
CA PRO A 777 -3.84 -62.11 5.06
C PRO A 777 -4.92 -61.88 3.99
N GLY A 778 -4.53 -62.03 2.73
CA GLY A 778 -5.42 -61.95 1.58
C GLY A 778 -6.34 -63.18 1.42
N ARG A 779 -7.18 -63.11 0.39
CA ARG A 779 -8.16 -64.15 0.01
C ARG A 779 -7.55 -65.56 -0.02
N GLY A 780 -8.31 -66.54 0.47
CA GLY A 780 -7.91 -67.95 0.49
C GLY A 780 -7.29 -68.41 1.81
N LYS A 781 -7.09 -67.50 2.78
CA LYS A 781 -6.48 -67.76 4.09
C LYS A 781 -7.43 -67.37 5.23
N PRO A 782 -7.21 -67.83 6.48
CA PRO A 782 -8.09 -67.48 7.59
C PRO A 782 -8.22 -65.96 7.75
N ALA A 783 -9.45 -65.47 7.87
CA ALA A 783 -9.75 -64.06 8.07
C ALA A 783 -9.30 -63.65 9.47
N ARG A 784 -8.02 -63.26 9.61
CA ARG A 784 -7.32 -63.00 10.87
C ARG A 784 -6.62 -61.65 10.82
N VAL A 785 -6.62 -60.90 11.91
CA VAL A 785 -5.87 -59.64 12.06
C VAL A 785 -4.92 -59.77 13.24
N ARG A 786 -3.65 -59.37 13.03
CA ARG A 786 -2.63 -59.28 14.08
C ARG A 786 -2.00 -57.89 14.09
N VAL A 787 -1.80 -57.33 15.29
CA VAL A 787 -1.04 -56.09 15.49
C VAL A 787 0.30 -56.42 16.16
N TYR A 788 1.38 -55.85 15.63
CA TYR A 788 2.74 -55.95 16.15
C TYR A 788 3.21 -54.58 16.60
N ASP A 789 3.83 -54.56 17.77
CA ASP A 789 4.46 -53.40 18.39
C ASP A 789 5.39 -52.67 17.39
N GLY A 790 5.18 -51.37 17.23
CA GLY A 790 5.94 -50.51 16.33
C GLY A 790 7.37 -50.21 16.77
N VAL A 791 7.68 -50.39 18.07
CA VAL A 791 8.98 -50.02 18.63
C VAL A 791 10.11 -50.78 17.92
N VAL A 792 10.99 -50.03 17.26
CA VAL A 792 12.09 -50.54 16.40
C VAL A 792 12.98 -51.59 17.10
N ALA A 793 13.09 -51.54 18.43
CA ALA A 793 13.85 -52.52 19.22
C ALA A 793 13.17 -53.89 19.33
N ASN A 794 11.84 -53.97 19.16
CA ASN A 794 11.08 -55.21 19.38
C ASN A 794 9.85 -55.38 18.43
N PRO A 795 10.02 -55.24 17.10
CA PRO A 795 8.93 -55.13 16.11
C PRO A 795 8.12 -56.43 15.86
N ARG A 796 8.25 -57.40 16.76
CA ARG A 796 7.62 -58.74 16.69
C ARG A 796 6.70 -59.01 17.87
N THR A 797 6.67 -58.13 18.87
CA THR A 797 5.79 -58.29 20.02
C THR A 797 4.36 -58.14 19.54
N ARG A 798 3.58 -59.22 19.67
CA ARG A 798 2.18 -59.23 19.25
C ARG A 798 1.32 -58.59 20.34
N LEU A 799 0.62 -57.52 19.99
CA LEU A 799 -0.28 -56.79 20.88
C LEU A 799 -1.73 -57.26 20.74
N PHE A 800 -2.12 -57.68 19.54
CA PHE A 800 -3.50 -58.07 19.22
C PHE A 800 -3.57 -59.26 18.27
N ASP A 801 -4.61 -60.08 18.42
CA ASP A 801 -4.87 -61.24 17.56
C ASP A 801 -6.37 -61.61 17.55
N THR A 802 -7.03 -61.45 16.39
CA THR A 802 -8.47 -61.76 16.27
C THR A 802 -8.80 -62.43 14.94
N VAL A 803 -9.89 -63.21 14.93
CA VAL A 803 -10.45 -63.87 13.73
C VAL A 803 -11.83 -63.25 13.44
N PRO A 804 -11.88 -62.10 12.74
CA PRO A 804 -13.09 -61.28 12.62
C PRO A 804 -14.25 -61.96 11.88
N PHE A 805 -13.93 -62.90 11.00
CA PHE A 805 -14.93 -63.61 10.20
C PHE A 805 -14.65 -65.11 10.19
N ASP A 806 -15.70 -65.91 10.37
CA ASP A 806 -15.62 -67.37 10.29
C ASP A 806 -15.72 -67.83 8.81
N PRO A 807 -14.65 -68.45 8.25
CA PRO A 807 -14.68 -69.00 6.90
C PRO A 807 -15.46 -70.32 6.78
N THR A 808 -15.89 -70.92 7.90
CA THR A 808 -16.59 -72.22 7.93
C THR A 808 -18.12 -72.10 7.95
N ALA A 809 -18.65 -70.87 7.89
CA ALA A 809 -20.09 -70.63 7.86
C ALA A 809 -20.74 -71.33 6.65
N THR A 810 -21.64 -72.29 6.94
CA THR A 810 -22.32 -73.13 5.95
C THR A 810 -23.10 -72.30 4.94
N GLY A 811 -22.81 -72.48 3.64
CA GLY A 811 -23.48 -71.78 2.53
C GLY A 811 -22.75 -70.53 2.01
N SER A 812 -21.58 -70.17 2.54
CA SER A 812 -20.78 -69.05 2.02
C SER A 812 -19.76 -69.47 0.95
N SER A 813 -19.59 -68.64 -0.09
CA SER A 813 -18.47 -68.74 -1.07
C SER A 813 -17.19 -68.05 -0.57
N PHE A 814 -17.14 -67.72 0.71
CA PHE A 814 -16.08 -66.93 1.33
C PHE A 814 -14.87 -67.81 1.58
N LEU A 815 -13.77 -67.50 0.87
CA LEU A 815 -12.52 -68.27 0.98
C LEU A 815 -11.58 -67.71 2.08
N GLY A 816 -12.09 -66.82 2.95
CA GLY A 816 -11.29 -66.11 3.96
C GLY A 816 -10.56 -64.86 3.43
N GLY A 817 -9.73 -64.25 4.28
CA GLY A 817 -9.02 -62.99 4.05
C GLY A 817 -9.79 -61.74 4.48
N VAL A 818 -9.07 -60.66 4.83
CA VAL A 818 -9.66 -59.37 5.26
C VAL A 818 -8.80 -58.18 4.85
N PHE A 819 -9.42 -57.00 4.72
CA PHE A 819 -8.72 -55.72 4.67
C PHE A 819 -8.67 -55.14 6.08
N VAL A 820 -7.54 -54.53 6.44
CA VAL A 820 -7.35 -53.82 7.70
C VAL A 820 -6.99 -52.39 7.38
N GLY A 821 -7.54 -51.44 8.12
CA GLY A 821 -7.30 -50.02 7.98
C GLY A 821 -7.43 -49.29 9.30
#